data_AF-A0A2E3XWW1-F1
#
_entry.id   AF-A0A2E3XWW1-F1
#
_cell.length_a   1.000
_cell.length_b   1.000
_cell.length_c   1.000
_cell.angle_alpha   90.00
_cell.angle_beta   90.00
_cell.angle_gamma   90.00
#
_symmetry.space_group_name_H-M   'P 1'
#
loop_
_entity.id
_entity.type
_entity.pdbx_description
1 polymer ?
#
loop_
_entity_poly.entity_id
_entity_poly.type
_entity_poly.pdbx_seq_one_letter_code
_entity_poly.pdbx_strand_id
1 'polypeptide(L)'
;MLRRLLSLLLVISFTFSSCSTIQFSGQRTIASYSQEEVSRLQYLLAVDKFHYYLTELVEFKKGKVSDELVSALYALTPDRIMELDLTYEDLNNPKQYDLVVHKALSQSSPPLNPSMADVEWGYNFFKNKLSDSYVIDAFDNGDDIGSPKIGVAEKKAQELEPKIMKVEEQTLEAEHYISNRTTRGIFWEAADSGRAMEFHLSDPREFKQNVGFRGGEIIGEVKTISSNYNKIFIVQYPGEDTFRYAITNVGGVDRMEHLISSLSLSKSGITTLKNKIEVYGDIEAFHKSIQRRLENMLGSLPKADRLIIGQKSGIETFFYTYWKVLALKNIYDNKPELLDGVASAKDQEKLNALIKDPSQFDLGKHKGIVDKSFAKIKKEVEQDYPDLLPKRFKQFDFDNFLASISDLEFSDSNGKPVRWRLISNVWGDEIYPIASALKNTGHDKVVYSGTAGALPNRGLTVGDMVIPGSLKTDEASEIIGQAEFNVEGSKHGKVLGHVGSPFDETNAWLDKSLQQGIDLVEVEGKYLTQVFGADNVSLYLMVSDVISSDGETLAHASSSKRKAMLQSFIHTMADIDSGGLIKEASSAANELQTIRAIVEEAIGGKGDVFKHLLISRYLDEGYIPTLEDVLKDADEIPTFSDNFFHTRLSEPSSVMTKVFAAIEGDKPDLAISRNFLEGNFNPKTDKLEVRLVAIGEHQRANIEAALQQFNSELDDVSDLFDLKVVDEIGADEKFVQIEAPKSVDSDVFFKMYSHFALKKTGLDYSVTNSANVTFKFLPTEVTENVCDISAKNFCATAYFSPGKKVRELAQSFRNLFKNTAFKSKFDQYISRANNGSLYGFSKTSGMKYTVKKEIVNSLPNGSLGQIIPEFDAKDGLVIKVQFTKEGWERPEVVLEEYGHLKQIFGESSKELFHDPFHWAALSLNAQQGSNRSKEVLAEAESDVLSIIKGLSQELSVNSSAVDTYLEARQVEVDALQKSIDKELRAENKARRSMAKNWRSVQSALEKESLKLDDYIAANNRKKVVELISTYLPWEEMEPTEINAWRNWLDTMERPNADYSANEKIVLFRGLADDLVRDSDDGGHFLMSSMLTKNQGNYSRRLRSLKTYRDKLADQAQGYPFKVTSIINSLKGHSVNTVGSPFISLSYADKASAFSGTEKNMAVLSVPRERLIDNLISGFSSEREQMVPLILFPDEILTIESGVNNRELESIAAQKMGRALTSYEKGSPAVLDPLEATKNYWDFISRASHNAPKGGSCDKVLKEIFELD
;
A
#
# COMPACT_ATOMS: atom_id res chain seq x y z
N MET A 1 84.35 -1.50 -28.59
CA MET A 1 83.52 -2.73 -28.58
C MET A 1 82.24 -2.65 -27.75
N LEU A 2 81.99 -1.57 -26.98
CA LEU A 2 80.66 -1.32 -26.35
C LEU A 2 79.69 -0.48 -27.21
N ARG A 3 80.09 -0.07 -28.41
CA ARG A 3 79.29 0.76 -29.36
C ARG A 3 78.59 -0.01 -30.48
N ARG A 4 78.69 -1.35 -30.52
CA ARG A 4 77.98 -2.20 -31.50
C ARG A 4 76.87 -3.07 -30.89
N LEU A 5 76.69 -3.07 -29.56
CA LEU A 5 75.54 -3.71 -28.91
C LEU A 5 74.34 -2.75 -28.70
N LEU A 6 74.58 -1.43 -28.71
CA LEU A 6 73.52 -0.43 -28.47
C LEU A 6 72.71 -0.06 -29.73
N SER A 7 73.07 -0.59 -30.90
CA SER A 7 72.42 -0.26 -32.19
C SER A 7 71.53 -1.39 -32.74
N LEU A 8 71.44 -2.55 -32.08
CA LEU A 8 70.62 -3.68 -32.52
C LEU A 8 69.32 -3.85 -31.71
N LEU A 9 69.19 -3.19 -30.55
CA LEU A 9 67.97 -3.18 -29.73
C LEU A 9 67.02 -2.00 -30.05
N LEU A 10 67.38 -1.17 -31.04
CA LEU A 10 66.65 0.03 -31.43
C LEU A 10 65.78 -0.15 -32.70
N VAL A 11 65.58 -1.39 -33.17
CA VAL A 11 64.87 -1.67 -34.45
C VAL A 11 63.73 -2.69 -34.34
N ILE A 12 63.44 -3.24 -33.16
CA ILE A 12 62.28 -4.14 -32.98
C ILE A 12 61.38 -3.59 -31.88
N SER A 13 60.50 -2.63 -32.23
CA SER A 13 59.17 -2.38 -31.63
C SER A 13 58.55 -1.07 -32.17
N PHE A 14 58.55 -0.88 -33.50
CA PHE A 14 57.82 0.20 -34.17
C PHE A 14 56.65 -0.41 -34.98
N THR A 15 55.52 -0.64 -34.30
CA THR A 15 54.12 -0.72 -34.80
C THR A 15 53.27 -0.97 -33.54
N PHE A 16 52.45 -0.09 -32.97
CA PHE A 16 51.53 0.90 -33.50
C PHE A 16 51.46 2.11 -32.56
N SER A 17 51.42 3.31 -33.14
CA SER A 17 51.11 4.55 -32.45
C SER A 17 49.60 4.80 -32.48
N SER A 18 48.98 4.98 -31.31
CA SER A 18 47.73 5.72 -31.17
C SER A 18 47.99 6.84 -30.17
N CYS A 19 47.90 8.08 -30.66
CA CYS A 19 48.00 9.31 -29.89
C CYS A 19 47.02 9.27 -28.72
N SER A 20 47.54 9.21 -27.49
CA SER A 20 46.80 9.61 -26.31
C SER A 20 46.99 11.11 -26.15
N THR A 21 45.94 11.88 -26.45
CA THR A 21 45.78 13.22 -25.93
C THR A 21 45.90 13.17 -24.41
N ILE A 22 46.97 13.73 -23.86
CA ILE A 22 47.08 14.03 -22.44
C ILE A 22 46.06 15.15 -22.18
N GLN A 23 44.84 14.77 -21.82
CA GLN A 23 43.95 15.64 -21.07
C GLN A 23 44.62 15.86 -19.72
N PHE A 24 45.12 17.08 -19.49
CA PHE A 24 45.33 17.57 -18.13
C PHE A 24 43.96 17.54 -17.44
N SER A 25 43.70 16.49 -16.68
CA SER A 25 42.67 16.53 -15.64
C SER A 25 43.08 17.65 -14.70
N GLY A 26 42.39 18.79 -14.80
CA GLY A 26 42.51 19.83 -13.80
C GLY A 26 42.21 19.19 -12.45
N GLN A 27 43.22 19.08 -11.60
CA GLN A 27 43.00 18.89 -10.17
C GLN A 27 42.08 20.04 -9.74
N ARG A 28 40.79 19.75 -9.58
CA ARG A 28 39.87 20.65 -8.90
C ARG A 28 40.48 20.88 -7.52
N THR A 29 40.92 22.09 -7.27
CA THR A 29 41.21 22.57 -5.91
C THR A 29 39.91 22.46 -5.14
N ILE A 30 39.77 21.39 -4.38
CA ILE A 30 38.77 21.19 -3.33
C ILE A 30 38.77 22.45 -2.47
N ALA A 31 37.60 22.98 -2.14
CA ALA A 31 37.48 24.13 -1.24
C ALA A 31 38.28 23.84 0.03
N SER A 32 39.10 24.81 0.45
CA SER A 32 39.95 24.64 1.62
C SER A 32 39.05 24.52 2.86
N TYR A 33 38.84 23.29 3.32
CA TYR A 33 38.37 23.03 4.67
C TYR A 33 39.17 23.91 5.64
N SER A 34 38.53 24.44 6.68
CA SER A 34 39.30 24.65 7.90
C SER A 34 39.59 23.23 8.42
N GLN A 35 40.72 22.64 8.00
CA GLN A 35 41.13 21.29 8.45
C GLN A 35 41.07 21.17 9.98
N GLU A 36 41.23 22.31 10.66
CA GLU A 36 41.08 22.50 12.09
C GLU A 36 39.70 22.08 12.64
N GLU A 37 38.58 22.43 12.00
CA GLU A 37 37.25 22.03 12.49
C GLU A 37 37.01 20.51 12.36
N VAL A 38 37.44 19.90 11.26
CA VAL A 38 37.35 18.44 11.08
C VAL A 38 38.26 17.73 12.08
N SER A 39 39.47 18.24 12.32
CA SER A 39 40.38 17.71 13.34
C SER A 39 39.81 17.84 14.76
N ARG A 40 39.12 18.95 15.08
CA ARG A 40 38.40 19.10 16.34
C ARG A 40 37.32 18.04 16.50
N LEU A 41 36.50 17.81 15.46
CA LEU A 41 35.49 16.76 15.49
C LEU A 41 36.11 15.37 15.69
N GLN A 42 37.19 15.04 14.97
CA GLN A 42 37.91 13.77 15.14
C GLN A 42 38.39 13.57 16.58
N TYR A 43 38.90 14.64 17.21
CA TYR A 43 39.29 14.60 18.61
C TYR A 43 38.10 14.33 19.53
N LEU A 44 36.99 15.04 19.37
CA LEU A 44 35.78 14.85 20.18
C LEU A 44 35.19 13.44 20.02
N LEU A 45 35.18 12.89 18.81
CA LEU A 45 34.78 11.50 18.56
C LEU A 45 35.71 10.50 19.27
N ALA A 46 37.03 10.76 19.30
CA ALA A 46 37.99 9.92 19.99
C ALA A 46 37.84 9.99 21.52
N VAL A 47 37.52 11.16 22.08
CA VAL A 47 37.16 11.33 23.49
C VAL A 47 35.91 10.52 23.84
N ASP A 48 34.86 10.61 23.02
CA ASP A 48 33.62 9.86 23.24
C ASP A 48 33.85 8.34 23.18
N LYS A 49 34.60 7.89 22.17
CA LYS A 49 35.03 6.49 22.01
C LYS A 49 35.75 5.95 23.25
N PHE A 50 36.71 6.72 23.77
CA PHE A 50 37.49 6.35 24.95
C PHE A 50 36.63 6.35 26.23
N HIS A 51 35.75 7.34 26.39
CA HIS A 51 34.82 7.39 27.52
C HIS A 51 33.81 6.24 27.50
N TYR A 52 33.29 5.87 26.32
CA TYR A 52 32.42 4.72 26.17
C TYR A 52 33.13 3.43 26.57
N TYR A 53 34.40 3.25 26.15
CA TYR A 53 35.23 2.14 26.60
C TYR A 53 35.42 2.11 28.12
N LEU A 54 35.71 3.27 28.73
CA LEU A 54 35.88 3.40 30.18
C LEU A 54 34.62 2.96 30.92
N THR A 55 33.44 3.37 30.46
CA THR A 55 32.16 3.00 31.11
C THR A 55 31.97 1.49 31.12
N GLU A 56 32.19 0.83 29.97
CA GLU A 56 32.06 -0.63 29.85
C GLU A 56 33.15 -1.38 30.65
N LEU A 57 34.36 -0.82 30.73
CA LEU A 57 35.43 -1.33 31.57
C LEU A 57 35.07 -1.27 33.05
N VAL A 58 34.51 -0.14 33.51
CA VAL A 58 34.10 0.06 34.90
C VAL A 58 33.07 -0.99 35.29
N GLU A 59 32.03 -1.17 34.49
CA GLU A 59 31.01 -2.21 34.73
C GLU A 59 31.61 -3.62 34.74
N PHE A 60 32.55 -3.92 33.85
CA PHE A 60 33.25 -5.19 33.87
C PHE A 60 34.11 -5.40 35.12
N LYS A 61 34.73 -4.34 35.65
CA LYS A 61 35.66 -4.38 36.80
C LYS A 61 34.96 -4.21 38.15
N LYS A 62 33.70 -3.77 38.17
CA LYS A 62 32.87 -3.63 39.38
C LYS A 62 32.88 -4.93 40.19
N GLY A 63 33.28 -4.85 41.46
CA GLY A 63 33.44 -6.00 42.35
C GLY A 63 34.67 -6.90 42.11
N LYS A 64 35.53 -6.58 41.12
CA LYS A 64 36.80 -7.28 40.84
C LYS A 64 38.04 -6.48 41.24
N VAL A 65 37.89 -5.18 41.43
CA VAL A 65 38.94 -4.24 41.87
C VAL A 65 38.42 -3.39 43.03
N SER A 66 39.25 -2.54 43.63
CA SER A 66 38.84 -1.73 44.79
C SER A 66 37.81 -0.65 44.42
N ASP A 67 36.94 -0.31 45.36
CA ASP A 67 35.89 0.70 45.16
C ASP A 67 36.49 2.09 44.90
N GLU A 68 37.67 2.40 45.44
CA GLU A 68 38.38 3.64 45.15
C GLU A 68 38.87 3.69 43.70
N LEU A 69 39.30 2.55 43.13
CA LEU A 69 39.67 2.47 41.72
C LEU A 69 38.45 2.59 40.81
N VAL A 70 37.34 1.93 41.14
CA VAL A 70 36.06 2.09 40.45
C VAL A 70 35.62 3.55 40.45
N SER A 71 35.67 4.21 41.61
CA SER A 71 35.32 5.63 41.77
C SER A 71 36.23 6.54 40.94
N ALA A 72 37.53 6.25 40.90
CA ALA A 72 38.47 7.02 40.08
C ALA A 72 38.27 6.82 38.58
N LEU A 73 37.84 5.63 38.14
CA LEU A 73 37.47 5.39 36.75
C LEU A 73 36.20 6.16 36.36
N TYR A 74 35.16 6.18 37.20
CA TYR A 74 33.97 7.01 36.96
C TYR A 74 34.28 8.51 36.94
N ALA A 75 35.30 8.96 37.69
CA ALA A 75 35.73 10.36 37.70
C ALA A 75 36.41 10.82 36.39
N LEU A 76 36.77 9.89 35.48
CA LEU A 76 37.31 10.20 34.16
C LEU A 76 36.18 10.57 33.17
N THR A 77 35.47 11.65 33.44
CA THR A 77 34.42 12.20 32.58
C THR A 77 34.99 12.74 31.26
N PRO A 78 34.16 13.00 30.22
CA PRO A 78 34.67 13.57 28.96
C PRO A 78 35.42 14.89 29.15
N ASP A 79 34.90 15.79 29.98
CA ASP A 79 35.57 17.06 30.31
C ASP A 79 36.92 16.82 30.99
N ARG A 80 36.99 15.84 31.91
CA ARG A 80 38.25 15.48 32.57
C ARG A 80 39.25 14.86 31.59
N ILE A 81 38.80 14.04 30.64
CA ILE A 81 39.65 13.45 29.60
C ILE A 81 40.26 14.56 28.72
N MET A 82 39.47 15.56 28.35
CA MET A 82 39.96 16.71 27.57
C MET A 82 40.98 17.56 28.33
N GLU A 83 40.94 17.57 29.67
CA GLU A 83 41.94 18.23 30.52
C GLU A 83 43.26 17.46 30.65
N LEU A 84 43.32 16.17 30.27
CA LEU A 84 44.46 15.27 30.54
C LEU A 84 45.62 15.32 29.53
N ASP A 85 45.67 16.32 28.64
CA ASP A 85 46.73 16.47 27.60
C ASP A 85 46.97 15.17 26.79
N LEU A 86 45.89 14.42 26.55
CA LEU A 86 45.91 13.21 25.71
C LEU A 86 45.74 13.62 24.25
N THR A 87 46.61 13.11 23.37
CA THR A 87 46.55 13.44 21.93
C THR A 87 45.46 12.63 21.21
N TYR A 88 45.12 13.03 19.98
CA TYR A 88 44.24 12.23 19.13
C TYR A 88 44.81 10.81 18.90
N GLU A 89 46.12 10.65 18.73
CA GLU A 89 46.76 9.33 18.56
C GLU A 89 46.61 8.45 19.79
N ASP A 90 46.70 9.02 20.99
CA ASP A 90 46.45 8.30 22.25
C ASP A 90 45.00 7.77 22.28
N LEU A 91 44.03 8.62 21.91
CA LEU A 91 42.59 8.33 22.03
C LEU A 91 42.00 7.55 20.85
N ASN A 92 42.62 7.57 19.68
CA ASN A 92 42.06 6.95 18.47
C ASN A 92 42.40 5.45 18.32
N ASN A 93 43.27 4.90 19.15
CA ASN A 93 43.68 3.48 19.05
C ASN A 93 43.15 2.63 20.21
N PRO A 94 41.98 1.95 20.06
CA PRO A 94 41.40 1.11 21.10
C PRO A 94 42.30 0.00 21.64
N LYS A 95 43.29 -0.45 20.84
CA LYS A 95 44.25 -1.48 21.29
C LYS A 95 45.18 -0.97 22.39
N GLN A 96 45.36 0.35 22.51
CA GLN A 96 46.21 0.98 23.52
C GLN A 96 45.41 1.48 24.74
N TYR A 97 44.08 1.33 24.75
CA TYR A 97 43.25 1.94 25.80
C TYR A 97 43.63 1.53 27.22
N ASP A 98 44.01 0.28 27.47
CA ASP A 98 44.41 -0.14 28.82
C ASP A 98 45.62 0.67 29.34
N LEU A 99 46.57 0.99 28.46
CA LEU A 99 47.72 1.84 28.76
C LEU A 99 47.32 3.30 28.94
N VAL A 100 46.39 3.80 28.12
CA VAL A 100 45.86 5.16 28.23
C VAL A 100 45.08 5.34 29.53
N VAL A 101 44.26 4.36 29.93
CA VAL A 101 43.56 4.35 31.23
C VAL A 101 44.57 4.38 32.38
N HIS A 102 45.61 3.54 32.34
CA HIS A 102 46.67 3.54 33.35
C HIS A 102 47.36 4.91 33.46
N LYS A 103 47.72 5.52 32.31
CA LYS A 103 48.32 6.87 32.23
C LYS A 103 47.38 7.93 32.81
N ALA A 104 46.11 7.92 32.41
CA ALA A 104 45.09 8.85 32.87
C ALA A 104 44.90 8.78 34.39
N LEU A 105 44.74 7.57 34.95
CA LEU A 105 44.61 7.38 36.40
C LEU A 105 45.86 7.78 37.18
N SER A 106 47.05 7.51 36.63
CA SER A 106 48.32 7.91 37.25
C SER A 106 48.46 9.43 37.34
N GLN A 107 47.86 10.16 36.38
CA GLN A 107 47.85 11.62 36.36
C GLN A 107 46.72 12.22 37.22
N SER A 108 45.50 11.67 37.11
CA SER A 108 44.31 12.22 37.76
C SER A 108 44.18 11.81 39.22
N SER A 109 44.70 10.63 39.58
CA SER A 109 44.58 10.04 40.91
C SER A 109 45.91 9.36 41.35
N PRO A 110 47.03 10.11 41.45
CA PRO A 110 48.34 9.54 41.77
C PRO A 110 48.42 8.63 43.01
N PRO A 111 47.66 8.89 44.11
CA PRO A 111 47.70 8.03 45.30
C PRO A 111 47.22 6.58 45.08
N LEU A 112 46.42 6.32 44.03
CA LEU A 112 45.90 4.97 43.77
C LEU A 112 46.96 4.01 43.22
N ASN A 113 47.90 4.52 42.42
CA ASN A 113 48.96 3.76 41.75
C ASN A 113 48.51 2.38 41.21
N PRO A 114 47.48 2.33 40.34
CA PRO A 114 46.92 1.07 39.84
C PRO A 114 47.96 0.28 39.03
N SER A 115 47.95 -1.05 39.13
CA SER A 115 48.77 -1.88 38.24
C SER A 115 48.11 -2.05 36.87
N MET A 116 48.88 -2.44 35.85
CA MET A 116 48.30 -2.75 34.53
C MET A 116 47.24 -3.84 34.58
N ALA A 117 47.39 -4.85 35.45
CA ALA A 117 46.41 -5.92 35.61
C ALA A 117 45.06 -5.41 36.13
N ASP A 118 45.07 -4.32 36.92
CA ASP A 118 43.87 -3.73 37.47
C ASP A 118 43.00 -3.11 36.37
N VAL A 119 43.62 -2.54 35.34
CA VAL A 119 42.93 -1.84 34.23
C VAL A 119 42.85 -2.66 32.93
N GLU A 120 43.49 -3.82 32.86
CA GLU A 120 43.46 -4.68 31.67
C GLU A 120 42.12 -5.41 31.53
N TRP A 121 41.49 -5.34 30.34
CA TRP A 121 40.24 -6.06 30.04
C TRP A 121 40.45 -7.28 29.13
N GLY A 122 41.39 -7.21 28.19
CA GLY A 122 41.64 -8.29 27.22
C GLY A 122 40.50 -8.57 26.22
N TYR A 123 39.43 -7.77 26.20
CA TYR A 123 38.27 -7.99 25.32
C TYR A 123 38.50 -7.43 23.89
N ASN A 124 39.37 -8.10 23.14
CA ASN A 124 39.83 -7.64 21.82
C ASN A 124 38.71 -7.47 20.78
N PHE A 125 37.62 -8.26 20.86
CA PHE A 125 36.49 -8.11 19.95
C PHE A 125 35.84 -6.72 20.07
N PHE A 126 35.61 -6.24 21.30
CA PHE A 126 35.02 -4.93 21.53
C PHE A 126 35.95 -3.80 21.10
N LYS A 127 37.24 -3.91 21.42
CA LYS A 127 38.27 -2.95 20.94
C LYS A 127 38.35 -2.87 19.42
N ASN A 128 38.24 -4.00 18.73
CA ASN A 128 38.19 -4.02 17.26
C ASN A 128 36.92 -3.31 16.75
N LYS A 129 35.75 -3.57 17.36
CA LYS A 129 34.50 -2.88 17.00
C LYS A 129 34.62 -1.36 17.16
N LEU A 130 35.25 -0.89 18.24
CA LEU A 130 35.51 0.53 18.47
C LEU A 130 36.51 1.14 17.48
N SER A 131 37.39 0.33 16.87
CA SER A 131 38.35 0.83 15.88
C SER A 131 37.64 1.30 14.60
N ASP A 132 36.52 0.65 14.26
CA ASP A 132 35.70 0.96 13.08
C ASP A 132 34.55 1.95 13.40
N SER A 133 34.42 2.40 14.65
CA SER A 133 33.33 3.26 15.13
C SER A 133 33.90 4.58 15.67
N TYR A 134 33.06 5.61 15.81
CA TYR A 134 33.44 6.98 16.22
C TYR A 134 34.63 7.50 15.40
N VAL A 135 34.55 7.33 14.08
CA VAL A 135 35.54 7.80 13.11
C VAL A 135 34.83 8.52 11.98
N ILE A 136 35.55 9.41 11.32
CA ILE A 136 35.10 9.99 10.05
C ILE A 136 35.70 9.13 8.95
N ASP A 137 34.84 8.45 8.21
CA ASP A 137 35.23 7.74 7.00
C ASP A 137 35.20 8.74 5.84
N ALA A 138 36.29 8.79 5.07
CA ALA A 138 36.36 9.66 3.91
C ALA A 138 35.32 9.20 2.90
N PHE A 139 34.50 10.12 2.41
CA PHE A 139 33.52 9.79 1.39
C PHE A 139 34.26 9.70 0.05
N ASP A 140 34.42 8.50 -0.50
CA ASP A 140 35.02 8.34 -1.82
C ASP A 140 34.01 8.80 -2.87
N ASN A 141 34.29 9.95 -3.51
CA ASN A 141 33.50 10.47 -4.63
C ASN A 141 33.53 9.53 -5.86
N GLY A 142 34.31 8.45 -5.81
CA GLY A 142 34.35 7.38 -6.81
C GLY A 142 33.24 6.32 -6.72
N ASP A 143 32.40 6.33 -5.69
CA ASP A 143 31.19 5.49 -5.69
C ASP A 143 30.21 6.03 -6.75
N ASP A 144 30.11 5.29 -7.87
CA ASP A 144 29.39 5.44 -9.15
C ASP A 144 27.92 5.93 -9.12
N ILE A 145 27.41 6.47 -8.02
CA ILE A 145 26.24 7.35 -8.05
C ILE A 145 26.74 8.69 -8.56
N GLY A 146 27.12 8.74 -9.84
CA GLY A 146 27.74 9.90 -10.47
C GLY A 146 26.95 11.13 -10.09
N SER A 147 27.52 11.95 -9.19
CA SER A 147 26.75 12.90 -8.39
C SER A 147 25.91 13.76 -9.32
N PRO A 148 24.60 13.49 -9.46
CA PRO A 148 23.78 14.39 -10.23
C PRO A 148 23.78 15.61 -9.33
N LYS A 149 24.41 16.71 -9.78
CA LYS A 149 24.21 18.02 -9.15
C LYS A 149 22.74 18.46 -9.26
N ILE A 150 21.81 17.57 -9.62
CA ILE A 150 20.47 17.87 -10.07
C ILE A 150 19.48 16.78 -9.61
N GLY A 151 18.55 17.18 -8.74
CA GLY A 151 17.39 16.42 -8.26
C GLY A 151 16.19 17.38 -8.07
N VAL A 152 15.04 16.89 -7.62
CA VAL A 152 13.90 17.77 -7.28
C VAL A 152 14.16 18.37 -5.91
N ALA A 153 14.07 19.70 -5.78
CA ALA A 153 14.15 20.32 -4.46
C ALA A 153 13.09 19.69 -3.54
N GLU A 154 13.53 19.07 -2.45
CA GLU A 154 12.65 18.79 -1.31
C GLU A 154 11.88 20.07 -0.94
N LYS A 155 10.69 19.90 -0.35
CA LYS A 155 9.99 21.04 0.24
C LYS A 155 10.96 21.84 1.11
N LYS A 156 10.83 23.18 1.05
CA LYS A 156 11.65 24.09 1.87
C LYS A 156 11.73 23.57 3.29
N ALA A 157 12.95 23.55 3.82
CA ALA A 157 13.21 23.04 5.16
C ALA A 157 12.29 23.70 6.19
N GLN A 158 11.72 22.89 7.08
CA GLN A 158 11.08 23.38 8.29
C GLN A 158 12.16 23.62 9.34
N GLU A 159 12.24 24.84 9.85
CA GLU A 159 13.10 25.17 10.98
C GLU A 159 12.40 24.79 12.29
N LEU A 160 13.11 24.06 13.16
CA LEU A 160 12.61 23.63 14.46
C LEU A 160 13.48 24.21 15.58
N GLU A 161 12.82 24.62 16.67
CA GLU A 161 13.49 25.00 17.90
C GLU A 161 13.66 23.76 18.79
N PRO A 162 14.89 23.34 19.13
CA PRO A 162 15.12 22.14 19.92
C PRO A 162 14.64 22.35 21.36
N LYS A 163 13.90 21.36 21.89
CA LYS A 163 13.50 21.32 23.30
C LYS A 163 14.73 21.09 24.18
N ILE A 164 14.89 21.92 25.22
CA ILE A 164 15.98 21.76 26.20
C ILE A 164 15.53 20.74 27.26
N MET A 165 16.22 19.61 27.32
CA MET A 165 16.04 18.58 28.34
C MET A 165 17.27 18.51 29.23
N LYS A 166 17.08 18.11 30.48
CA LYS A 166 18.15 18.02 31.47
C LYS A 166 18.50 16.56 31.75
N VAL A 167 19.80 16.27 31.80
CA VAL A 167 20.34 14.93 32.06
C VAL A 167 19.90 14.44 33.45
N GLU A 168 19.92 15.31 34.46
CA GLU A 168 19.54 14.98 35.84
C GLU A 168 18.04 14.69 36.03
N GLU A 169 17.19 15.01 35.05
CA GLU A 169 15.76 14.71 35.08
C GLU A 169 15.42 13.36 34.42
N GLN A 170 16.38 12.74 33.71
CA GLN A 170 16.20 11.48 33.00
C GLN A 170 16.22 10.27 33.93
N THR A 171 15.47 9.22 33.59
CA THR A 171 15.55 7.92 34.29
C THR A 171 16.62 6.99 33.72
N LEU A 172 17.07 7.25 32.49
CA LEU A 172 18.17 6.53 31.85
C LEU A 172 19.48 7.31 31.89
N GLU A 173 20.60 6.58 31.77
CA GLU A 173 21.94 7.12 31.53
C GLU A 173 22.04 7.69 30.09
N ALA A 174 21.41 8.85 29.86
CA ALA A 174 21.22 9.43 28.53
C ALA A 174 22.53 9.63 27.78
N GLU A 175 23.59 10.10 28.45
CA GLU A 175 24.89 10.32 27.83
C GLU A 175 25.50 9.00 27.30
N HIS A 176 25.48 7.93 28.11
CA HIS A 176 25.97 6.62 27.70
C HIS A 176 25.10 6.00 26.59
N TYR A 177 23.77 6.17 26.69
CA TYR A 177 22.82 5.73 25.67
C TYR A 177 23.10 6.39 24.31
N ILE A 178 23.27 7.72 24.28
CA ILE A 178 23.57 8.48 23.05
C ILE A 178 24.89 8.01 22.45
N SER A 179 25.93 7.82 23.27
CA SER A 179 27.20 7.27 22.81
C SER A 179 27.02 5.88 22.16
N ASN A 180 26.21 5.00 22.75
CA ASN A 180 25.98 3.64 22.25
C ASN A 180 25.13 3.60 20.96
N ARG A 181 24.11 4.44 20.84
CA ARG A 181 23.24 4.44 19.64
C ARG A 181 23.82 5.23 18.49
N THR A 182 24.57 6.28 18.80
CA THR A 182 25.10 7.21 17.81
C THR A 182 26.53 7.61 18.18
N THR A 183 26.74 8.87 18.56
CA THR A 183 27.92 9.38 19.27
C THR A 183 27.55 10.73 19.88
N ARG A 184 28.12 11.07 21.04
CA ARG A 184 27.99 12.40 21.63
C ARG A 184 28.87 13.44 20.95
N GLY A 185 29.98 13.02 20.32
CA GLY A 185 30.99 13.92 19.75
C GLY A 185 30.44 14.92 18.73
N ILE A 186 29.49 14.49 17.88
CA ILE A 186 28.84 15.40 16.92
C ILE A 186 27.92 16.42 17.61
N PHE A 187 27.24 16.03 18.68
CA PHE A 187 26.32 16.90 19.41
C PHE A 187 27.08 17.90 20.27
N TRP A 188 28.20 17.50 20.87
CA TRP A 188 29.11 18.40 21.56
C TRP A 188 29.65 19.48 20.61
N GLU A 189 30.17 19.06 19.47
CA GLU A 189 30.70 19.99 18.47
C GLU A 189 29.61 20.95 17.98
N ALA A 190 28.43 20.41 17.64
CA ALA A 190 27.31 21.21 17.18
C ALA A 190 26.88 22.21 18.25
N ALA A 191 26.66 21.78 19.50
CA ALA A 191 26.21 22.65 20.59
C ALA A 191 27.23 23.76 20.89
N ASP A 192 28.53 23.45 20.90
CA ASP A 192 29.59 24.41 21.16
C ASP A 192 29.75 25.47 20.06
N SER A 193 29.64 25.05 18.79
CA SER A 193 29.85 25.92 17.63
C SER A 193 28.57 26.60 17.13
N GLY A 194 27.39 26.15 17.59
CA GLY A 194 26.10 26.55 17.02
C GLY A 194 25.83 25.96 15.63
N ARG A 195 26.46 24.82 15.29
CA ARG A 195 26.37 24.22 13.95
C ARG A 195 24.95 23.84 13.57
N ALA A 196 24.62 24.04 12.29
CA ALA A 196 23.36 23.58 11.75
C ALA A 196 23.32 22.05 11.63
N MET A 197 22.17 21.47 11.92
CA MET A 197 21.89 20.05 11.74
C MET A 197 20.68 19.87 10.81
N GLU A 198 20.87 19.10 9.74
CA GLU A 198 19.85 18.77 8.77
C GLU A 198 19.31 17.35 9.02
N PHE A 199 17.99 17.19 9.02
CA PHE A 199 17.32 15.90 9.06
C PHE A 199 16.66 15.65 7.70
N HIS A 200 16.96 14.52 7.07
CA HIS A 200 16.48 14.18 5.73
C HIS A 200 15.47 13.04 5.78
N LEU A 201 14.21 13.35 5.45
CA LEU A 201 13.08 12.44 5.42
C LEU A 201 12.90 11.84 4.01
N SER A 202 13.95 11.19 3.52
CA SER A 202 14.03 10.62 2.17
C SER A 202 14.81 9.31 2.17
N ASP A 203 14.84 8.63 1.03
CA ASP A 203 15.79 7.52 0.88
C ASP A 203 17.25 8.00 0.80
N PRO A 204 18.24 7.15 1.15
CA PRO A 204 19.66 7.53 1.13
C PRO A 204 20.16 8.01 -0.24
N ARG A 205 19.52 7.59 -1.34
CA ARG A 205 19.87 8.00 -2.71
C ARG A 205 19.30 9.37 -3.03
N GLU A 206 18.03 9.60 -2.69
CA GLU A 206 17.37 10.92 -2.77
C GLU A 206 18.14 11.96 -1.95
N PHE A 207 18.58 11.61 -0.74
CA PHE A 207 19.42 12.48 0.09
C PHE A 207 20.70 12.94 -0.65
N LYS A 208 21.47 11.99 -1.20
CA LYS A 208 22.70 12.31 -1.93
C LYS A 208 22.42 13.22 -3.13
N GLN A 209 21.33 12.96 -3.85
CA GLN A 209 20.88 13.79 -4.98
C GLN A 209 20.47 15.20 -4.53
N ASN A 210 19.78 15.33 -3.40
CA ASN A 210 19.32 16.62 -2.85
C ASN A 210 20.46 17.49 -2.33
N VAL A 211 21.46 16.88 -1.69
CA VAL A 211 22.70 17.57 -1.32
C VAL A 211 23.41 18.08 -2.57
N GLY A 212 23.58 17.21 -3.58
CA GLY A 212 24.17 17.57 -4.87
C GLY A 212 23.41 18.69 -5.60
N PHE A 213 22.07 18.63 -5.58
CA PHE A 213 21.18 19.66 -6.17
C PHE A 213 21.39 21.05 -5.58
N ARG A 214 21.56 21.11 -4.25
CA ARG A 214 21.85 22.37 -3.54
C ARG A 214 23.31 22.81 -3.70
N GLY A 215 24.09 22.11 -4.53
CA GLY A 215 25.51 22.35 -4.75
C GLY A 215 26.41 21.89 -3.60
N GLY A 216 25.87 21.16 -2.63
CA GLY A 216 26.60 20.66 -1.48
C GLY A 216 27.52 19.49 -1.81
N GLU A 217 28.58 19.34 -1.03
CA GLU A 217 29.54 18.25 -1.10
C GLU A 217 29.53 17.46 0.21
N ILE A 218 29.49 16.12 0.11
CA ILE A 218 29.61 15.22 1.26
C ILE A 218 31.11 15.00 1.52
N ILE A 219 31.59 15.46 2.66
CA ILE A 219 33.00 15.43 3.05
C ILE A 219 33.39 14.07 3.67
N GLY A 220 32.47 13.49 4.45
CA GLY A 220 32.70 12.24 5.16
C GLY A 220 31.45 11.72 5.85
N GLU A 221 31.49 10.45 6.25
CA GLU A 221 30.47 9.79 7.08
C GLU A 221 31.03 9.60 8.50
N VAL A 222 30.29 10.03 9.53
CA VAL A 222 30.61 9.70 10.91
C VAL A 222 30.07 8.30 11.21
N LYS A 223 30.98 7.33 11.40
CA LYS A 223 30.61 5.95 11.73
C LYS A 223 30.27 5.84 13.22
N THR A 224 29.13 5.25 13.53
CA THR A 224 28.67 4.98 14.91
C THR A 224 28.81 3.50 15.23
N ILE A 225 28.81 3.15 16.53
CA ILE A 225 28.88 1.74 16.96
C ILE A 225 27.61 0.94 16.60
N SER A 226 26.49 1.65 16.42
CA SER A 226 25.21 1.13 15.95
C SER A 226 24.94 1.63 14.53
N SER A 227 25.71 1.13 13.56
CA SER A 227 25.76 1.61 12.16
C SER A 227 24.45 1.58 11.38
N ASN A 228 23.43 0.86 11.89
CA ASN A 228 22.10 0.75 11.30
C ASN A 228 21.07 1.69 11.97
N TYR A 229 21.43 2.39 13.04
CA TYR A 229 20.52 3.24 13.81
C TYR A 229 20.18 4.53 13.04
N ASN A 230 21.21 5.26 12.62
CA ASN A 230 21.12 6.43 11.77
C ASN A 230 22.41 6.59 10.96
N LYS A 231 22.39 7.42 9.92
CA LYS A 231 23.58 7.81 9.17
C LYS A 231 23.85 9.30 9.37
N ILE A 232 25.11 9.65 9.53
CA ILE A 232 25.54 11.03 9.82
C ILE A 232 26.59 11.41 8.79
N PHE A 233 26.30 12.42 8.00
CA PHE A 233 27.18 12.96 6.98
C PHE A 233 27.65 14.35 7.36
N ILE A 234 28.87 14.67 6.96
CA ILE A 234 29.44 16.01 7.02
C ILE A 234 29.24 16.62 5.63
N VAL A 235 28.48 17.72 5.55
CA VAL A 235 28.09 18.34 4.28
C VAL A 235 28.51 19.80 4.27
N GLN A 236 29.08 20.27 3.16
CA GLN A 236 29.43 21.69 2.97
C GLN A 236 28.72 22.25 1.73
N TYR A 237 28.05 23.38 1.88
CA TYR A 237 27.37 24.07 0.78
C TYR A 237 28.22 25.21 0.18
N PRO A 238 27.98 25.59 -1.09
CA PRO A 238 28.71 26.68 -1.73
C PRO A 238 28.49 28.01 -1.01
N GLY A 239 29.57 28.71 -0.72
CA GLY A 239 29.53 30.01 -0.04
C GLY A 239 29.45 29.93 1.48
N GLU A 240 29.36 28.73 2.06
CA GLU A 240 29.51 28.53 3.50
C GLU A 240 30.99 28.34 3.84
N ASP A 241 31.45 29.01 4.88
CA ASP A 241 32.82 28.91 5.41
C ASP A 241 33.02 27.67 6.30
N THR A 242 31.95 26.91 6.54
CA THR A 242 31.95 25.78 7.44
C THR A 242 31.02 24.66 6.98
N PHE A 243 31.06 23.51 7.64
CA PHE A 243 30.20 22.36 7.34
C PHE A 243 28.97 22.30 8.25
N ARG A 244 28.01 21.46 7.84
CA ARG A 244 26.80 21.08 8.57
C ARG A 244 26.78 19.56 8.81
N TYR A 245 25.98 19.13 9.77
CA TYR A 245 25.67 17.71 9.96
C TYR A 245 24.37 17.36 9.24
N ALA A 246 24.39 16.36 8.36
CA ALA A 246 23.17 15.83 7.74
C ALA A 246 22.90 14.42 8.25
N ILE A 247 21.75 14.22 8.90
CA ILE A 247 21.32 12.95 9.45
C ILE A 247 20.25 12.34 8.55
N THR A 248 20.46 11.08 8.16
CA THR A 248 19.53 10.30 7.33
C THR A 248 19.13 9.00 8.03
N ASN A 249 18.29 8.19 7.37
CA ASN A 249 17.57 7.06 7.97
C ASN A 249 16.65 7.50 9.12
N VAL A 250 15.97 8.62 8.92
CA VAL A 250 14.96 9.16 9.83
C VAL A 250 13.63 9.02 9.13
N GLY A 251 12.90 7.94 9.44
CA GLY A 251 11.67 7.59 8.72
C GLY A 251 10.40 8.00 9.43
N GLY A 252 10.50 8.59 10.63
CA GLY A 252 9.39 8.89 11.52
C GLY A 252 9.66 10.10 12.41
N VAL A 253 8.58 10.73 12.89
CA VAL A 253 8.64 11.87 13.82
C VAL A 253 9.27 11.45 15.14
N ASP A 254 8.94 10.27 15.66
CA ASP A 254 9.43 9.81 16.97
C ASP A 254 10.97 9.70 16.97
N ARG A 255 11.53 9.15 15.89
CA ARG A 255 12.99 9.04 15.73
C ARG A 255 13.65 10.41 15.55
N MET A 256 13.01 11.30 14.79
CA MET A 256 13.51 12.66 14.58
C MET A 256 13.59 13.42 15.90
N GLU A 257 12.52 13.43 16.68
CA GLU A 257 12.47 14.09 17.99
C GLU A 257 13.45 13.48 18.99
N HIS A 258 13.63 12.16 18.97
CA HIS A 258 14.65 11.46 19.75
C HIS A 258 16.07 11.95 19.44
N LEU A 259 16.42 12.06 18.15
CA LEU A 259 17.73 12.53 17.71
C LEU A 259 17.94 14.02 17.98
N ILE A 260 16.90 14.85 17.86
CA ILE A 260 16.96 16.27 18.24
C ILE A 260 17.20 16.41 19.75
N SER A 261 16.49 15.63 20.58
CA SER A 261 16.63 15.66 22.04
C SER A 261 18.03 15.25 22.50
N SER A 262 18.71 14.38 21.73
CA SER A 262 20.10 13.99 21.96
C SER A 262 21.07 15.18 21.98
N LEU A 263 20.75 16.28 21.27
CA LEU A 263 21.57 17.49 21.29
C LEU A 263 21.66 18.08 22.70
N SER A 264 20.52 18.24 23.39
CA SER A 264 20.47 18.77 24.76
C SER A 264 20.95 17.78 25.83
N LEU A 265 20.78 16.47 25.59
CA LEU A 265 21.11 15.41 26.55
C LEU A 265 22.53 14.84 26.36
N SER A 266 23.26 15.25 25.33
CA SER A 266 24.62 14.75 25.06
C SER A 266 25.65 15.15 26.12
N LYS A 267 25.39 16.23 26.87
CA LYS A 267 26.26 16.72 27.94
C LYS A 267 25.45 17.44 29.02
N SER A 268 25.79 17.15 30.27
CA SER A 268 25.28 17.85 31.44
C SER A 268 25.55 19.36 31.42
N GLY A 269 24.57 20.18 31.82
CA GLY A 269 24.73 21.64 31.96
C GLY A 269 24.38 22.48 30.72
N ILE A 270 23.88 21.88 29.63
CA ILE A 270 23.32 22.62 28.49
C ILE A 270 22.04 23.34 28.94
N THR A 271 22.04 24.67 28.87
CA THR A 271 20.89 25.53 29.26
C THR A 271 20.34 26.36 28.12
N THR A 272 21.06 26.46 27.00
CA THR A 272 20.64 27.14 25.78
C THR A 272 21.25 26.43 24.57
N LEU A 273 20.47 26.26 23.50
CA LEU A 273 20.95 25.78 22.21
C LEU A 273 20.83 26.92 21.18
N LYS A 274 21.88 27.15 20.40
CA LYS A 274 21.90 28.15 19.31
C LYS A 274 21.82 27.50 17.92
N ASN A 275 21.71 26.18 17.89
CA ASN A 275 21.75 25.36 16.70
C ASN A 275 20.52 25.61 15.85
N LYS A 276 20.74 25.69 14.53
CA LYS A 276 19.67 25.65 13.56
C LYS A 276 19.34 24.21 13.20
N ILE A 277 18.13 23.75 13.52
CA ILE A 277 17.63 22.43 13.11
C ILE A 277 16.76 22.61 11.86
N GLU A 278 17.15 21.97 10.77
CA GLU A 278 16.45 22.03 9.49
C GLU A 278 15.94 20.63 9.12
N VAL A 279 14.63 20.48 8.89
CA VAL A 279 14.03 19.22 8.43
C VAL A 279 13.67 19.33 6.97
N TYR A 280 14.24 18.45 6.16
CA TYR A 280 14.01 18.34 4.72
C TYR A 280 13.10 17.15 4.41
N GLY A 281 12.09 17.40 3.57
CA GLY A 281 11.06 16.42 3.20
C GLY A 281 9.72 16.64 3.90
N ASP A 282 8.78 15.74 3.68
CA ASP A 282 7.43 15.74 4.26
C ASP A 282 7.12 14.34 4.75
N ILE A 283 7.00 14.17 6.07
CA ILE A 283 6.85 12.86 6.69
C ILE A 283 5.58 12.13 6.23
N GLU A 284 4.46 12.84 6.04
CA GLU A 284 3.22 12.23 5.59
C GLU A 284 3.31 11.79 4.13
N ALA A 285 3.92 12.63 3.28
CA ALA A 285 4.15 12.29 1.88
C ALA A 285 5.13 11.12 1.75
N PHE A 286 6.16 11.10 2.60
CA PHE A 286 7.15 10.03 2.67
C PHE A 286 6.50 8.71 3.13
N HIS A 287 5.74 8.72 4.22
CA HIS A 287 4.96 7.56 4.69
C HIS A 287 4.00 7.05 3.63
N LYS A 288 3.23 7.91 2.97
CA LYS A 288 2.33 7.52 1.88
C LYS A 288 3.09 6.91 0.69
N SER A 289 4.27 7.45 0.37
CA SER A 289 5.13 6.92 -0.69
C SER A 289 5.62 5.51 -0.34
N ILE A 290 6.10 5.31 0.90
CA ILE A 290 6.53 4.01 1.43
C ILE A 290 5.38 3.02 1.39
N GLN A 291 4.23 3.41 1.95
CA GLN A 291 3.03 2.58 1.99
C GLN A 291 2.67 2.10 0.58
N ARG A 292 2.56 3.00 -0.40
CA ARG A 292 2.23 2.64 -1.79
C ARG A 292 3.26 1.71 -2.42
N ARG A 293 4.56 1.93 -2.16
CA ARG A 293 5.63 1.05 -2.66
C ARG A 293 5.50 -0.36 -2.07
N LEU A 294 5.29 -0.45 -0.77
CA LEU A 294 5.10 -1.72 -0.08
C LEU A 294 3.80 -2.40 -0.51
N GLU A 295 2.69 -1.70 -0.68
CA GLU A 295 1.42 -2.24 -1.19
C GLU A 295 1.60 -2.87 -2.56
N ASN A 296 2.29 -2.19 -3.48
CA ASN A 296 2.58 -2.72 -4.81
C ASN A 296 3.40 -4.01 -4.74
N MET A 297 4.47 -4.03 -3.95
CA MET A 297 5.32 -5.22 -3.79
C MET A 297 4.55 -6.36 -3.11
N LEU A 298 3.91 -6.08 -1.97
CA LEU A 298 3.16 -7.06 -1.18
C LEU A 298 1.95 -7.61 -1.94
N GLY A 299 1.32 -6.81 -2.81
CA GLY A 299 0.23 -7.23 -3.69
C GLY A 299 0.66 -8.24 -4.75
N SER A 300 1.93 -8.21 -5.16
CA SER A 300 2.51 -9.24 -6.02
C SER A 300 2.91 -10.50 -5.24
N LEU A 301 3.10 -10.44 -3.92
CA LEU A 301 3.47 -11.61 -3.13
C LEU A 301 2.23 -12.42 -2.74
N PRO A 302 2.33 -13.76 -2.66
CA PRO A 302 1.28 -14.56 -2.02
C PRO A 302 1.02 -14.07 -0.60
N LYS A 303 -0.26 -14.05 -0.20
CA LYS A 303 -0.66 -13.69 1.15
C LYS A 303 -0.03 -14.67 2.14
N ALA A 304 0.53 -14.16 3.24
CA ALA A 304 1.07 -14.99 4.29
C ALA A 304 -0.05 -15.50 5.22
N ASP A 305 0.10 -16.72 5.71
CA ASP A 305 -0.79 -17.30 6.72
C ASP A 305 -0.55 -16.66 8.11
N ARG A 306 0.70 -16.25 8.38
CA ARG A 306 1.08 -15.51 9.60
C ARG A 306 1.85 -14.25 9.25
N LEU A 307 1.51 -13.15 9.92
CA LEU A 307 2.27 -11.91 9.88
C LEU A 307 2.94 -11.69 11.25
N ILE A 308 4.28 -11.66 11.25
CA ILE A 308 5.10 -11.48 12.44
C ILE A 308 5.98 -10.24 12.24
N ILE A 309 5.86 -9.28 13.16
CA ILE A 309 6.67 -8.06 13.20
C ILE A 309 7.56 -8.12 14.43
N GLY A 310 8.85 -7.85 14.25
CA GLY A 310 9.87 -7.93 15.30
C GLY A 310 10.60 -9.28 15.35
N GLN A 311 11.80 -9.27 15.95
CA GLN A 311 12.72 -10.42 16.07
C GLN A 311 13.03 -11.21 14.78
N LYS A 312 12.80 -10.65 13.57
CA LYS A 312 13.04 -11.29 12.25
C LYS A 312 14.34 -12.09 12.20
N SER A 313 15.49 -11.47 12.47
CA SER A 313 16.80 -12.14 12.38
C SER A 313 16.93 -13.34 13.32
N GLY A 314 16.28 -13.29 14.49
CA GLY A 314 16.26 -14.41 15.43
C GLY A 314 15.48 -15.61 14.90
N ILE A 315 14.31 -15.35 14.31
CA ILE A 315 13.45 -16.36 13.67
C ILE A 315 14.16 -16.94 12.43
N GLU A 316 14.71 -16.11 11.56
CA GLU A 316 15.47 -16.57 10.38
C GLU A 316 16.67 -17.43 10.76
N THR A 317 17.39 -17.05 11.83
CA THR A 317 18.51 -17.84 12.35
C THR A 317 18.04 -19.21 12.81
N PHE A 318 16.89 -19.30 13.49
CA PHE A 318 16.30 -20.57 13.89
C PHE A 318 16.04 -21.47 12.68
N PHE A 319 15.27 -21.01 11.70
CA PHE A 319 14.93 -21.80 10.52
C PHE A 319 16.16 -22.18 9.69
N TYR A 320 17.15 -21.29 9.57
CA TYR A 320 18.38 -21.60 8.85
C TYR A 320 19.24 -22.65 9.56
N THR A 321 19.35 -22.58 10.89
CA THR A 321 20.07 -23.63 11.63
C THR A 321 19.28 -24.94 11.62
N TYR A 322 17.95 -24.90 11.70
CA TYR A 322 17.10 -26.09 11.59
C TYR A 322 17.21 -26.77 10.22
N TRP A 323 17.24 -25.99 9.13
CA TRP A 323 17.53 -26.48 7.77
C TRP A 323 18.85 -27.26 7.70
N LYS A 324 19.92 -26.80 8.39
CA LYS A 324 21.19 -27.54 8.46
C LYS A 324 21.05 -28.85 9.22
N VAL A 325 20.22 -28.91 10.26
CA VAL A 325 19.93 -30.16 10.98
C VAL A 325 19.28 -31.16 10.03
N LEU A 326 18.30 -30.72 9.22
CA LEU A 326 17.67 -31.57 8.21
C LEU A 326 18.66 -32.02 7.13
N ALA A 327 19.54 -31.13 6.66
CA ALA A 327 20.59 -31.49 5.71
C ALA A 327 21.54 -32.55 6.28
N LEU A 328 22.01 -32.35 7.51
CA LEU A 328 22.85 -33.32 8.22
C LEU A 328 22.11 -34.65 8.44
N LYS A 329 20.79 -34.62 8.62
CA LYS A 329 19.96 -35.82 8.69
C LYS A 329 19.88 -36.56 7.36
N ASN A 330 19.62 -35.87 6.26
CA ASN A 330 19.62 -36.49 4.93
C ASN A 330 20.99 -37.13 4.61
N ILE A 331 22.07 -36.46 4.98
CA ILE A 331 23.43 -36.99 4.84
C ILE A 331 23.64 -38.19 5.75
N TYR A 332 23.22 -38.14 7.02
CA TYR A 332 23.32 -39.29 7.93
C TYR A 332 22.55 -40.51 7.40
N ASP A 333 21.38 -40.30 6.82
CA ASP A 333 20.51 -41.36 6.32
C ASP A 333 21.01 -41.96 4.98
N ASN A 334 21.65 -41.17 4.11
CA ASN A 334 22.02 -41.59 2.74
C ASN A 334 23.53 -41.70 2.46
N LYS A 335 24.37 -40.92 3.16
CA LYS A 335 25.82 -40.77 2.99
C LYS A 335 26.55 -40.53 4.34
N PRO A 336 26.40 -41.44 5.32
CA PRO A 336 26.92 -41.23 6.66
C PRO A 336 28.44 -41.01 6.72
N GLU A 337 29.19 -41.52 5.75
CA GLU A 337 30.65 -41.35 5.62
C GLU A 337 31.07 -39.88 5.49
N LEU A 338 30.21 -39.00 4.96
CA LEU A 338 30.49 -37.56 4.87
C LEU A 338 30.49 -36.89 6.24
N LEU A 339 29.95 -37.54 7.28
CA LEU A 339 29.91 -37.02 8.65
C LEU A 339 31.14 -37.44 9.48
N ASP A 340 32.10 -38.15 8.88
CA ASP A 340 33.32 -38.56 9.58
C ASP A 340 34.22 -37.35 9.88
N GLY A 341 34.53 -37.11 11.16
CA GLY A 341 35.42 -36.02 11.59
C GLY A 341 34.81 -34.61 11.55
N VAL A 342 33.50 -34.48 11.28
CA VAL A 342 32.83 -33.18 11.23
C VAL A 342 32.67 -32.54 12.60
N ALA A 343 32.57 -33.34 13.67
CA ALA A 343 32.53 -32.87 15.06
C ALA A 343 33.69 -33.43 15.90
N SER A 344 33.94 -32.82 17.06
CA SER A 344 34.85 -33.39 18.05
C SER A 344 34.23 -34.66 18.65
N ALA A 345 35.02 -35.58 19.20
CA ALA A 345 34.48 -36.80 19.82
C ALA A 345 33.40 -36.51 20.89
N LYS A 346 33.55 -35.41 21.63
CA LYS A 346 32.59 -34.94 22.64
C LYS A 346 31.31 -34.37 22.03
N ASP A 347 31.39 -33.76 20.84
CA ASP A 347 30.24 -33.14 20.17
C ASP A 347 29.54 -34.11 19.20
N GLN A 348 30.21 -35.16 18.74
CA GLN A 348 29.68 -36.14 17.80
C GLN A 348 28.48 -36.90 18.36
N GLU A 349 28.50 -37.29 19.64
CA GLU A 349 27.37 -37.95 20.28
C GLU A 349 26.13 -37.05 20.33
N LYS A 350 26.33 -35.77 20.68
CA LYS A 350 25.27 -34.75 20.72
C LYS A 350 24.71 -34.47 19.33
N LEU A 351 25.60 -34.37 18.34
CA LEU A 351 25.23 -34.17 16.94
C LEU A 351 24.41 -35.36 16.43
N ASN A 352 24.84 -36.59 16.69
CA ASN A 352 24.12 -37.80 16.29
C ASN A 352 22.76 -37.92 16.97
N ALA A 353 22.65 -37.58 18.25
CA ALA A 353 21.37 -37.55 18.96
C ALA A 353 20.41 -36.53 18.33
N LEU A 354 20.90 -35.32 18.03
CA LEU A 354 20.13 -34.27 17.39
C LEU A 354 19.68 -34.63 15.96
N ILE A 355 20.55 -35.25 15.17
CA ILE A 355 20.23 -35.69 13.80
C ILE A 355 19.17 -36.78 13.80
N LYS A 356 19.22 -37.70 14.77
CA LYS A 356 18.23 -38.78 14.91
C LYS A 356 16.86 -38.26 15.33
N ASP A 357 16.82 -37.21 16.13
CA ASP A 357 15.58 -36.58 16.58
C ASP A 357 15.65 -35.04 16.51
N PRO A 358 15.40 -34.46 15.32
CA PRO A 358 15.39 -33.00 15.14
C PRO A 358 14.33 -32.27 15.96
N SER A 359 13.29 -32.96 16.46
CA SER A 359 12.22 -32.33 17.25
C SER A 359 12.71 -31.78 18.60
N GLN A 360 13.83 -32.29 19.09
CA GLN A 360 14.48 -31.84 20.34
C GLN A 360 15.47 -30.68 20.11
N PHE A 361 15.41 -30.01 18.95
CA PHE A 361 16.38 -28.98 18.60
C PHE A 361 16.27 -27.73 19.49
N ASP A 362 17.37 -27.40 20.15
CA ASP A 362 17.57 -26.19 20.94
C ASP A 362 18.63 -25.29 20.29
N LEU A 363 18.19 -24.16 19.73
CA LEU A 363 19.05 -23.19 19.04
C LEU A 363 20.16 -22.67 19.98
N GLY A 364 19.83 -22.39 21.25
CA GLY A 364 20.78 -21.90 22.24
C GLY A 364 21.92 -22.88 22.54
N LYS A 365 21.62 -24.19 22.63
CA LYS A 365 22.57 -25.24 22.99
C LYS A 365 23.32 -25.83 21.80
N HIS A 366 22.70 -25.89 20.62
CA HIS A 366 23.19 -26.73 19.53
C HIS A 366 23.69 -25.98 18.31
N LYS A 367 23.33 -24.70 18.13
CA LYS A 367 23.74 -23.89 16.95
C LYS A 367 25.22 -23.97 16.65
N GLY A 368 26.08 -23.81 17.67
CA GLY A 368 27.53 -23.81 17.49
C GLY A 368 28.09 -25.14 16.99
N ILE A 369 27.49 -26.27 17.37
CA ILE A 369 27.90 -27.61 16.91
C ILE A 369 27.43 -27.80 15.47
N VAL A 370 26.14 -27.53 15.20
CA VAL A 370 25.52 -27.66 13.86
C VAL A 370 26.24 -26.81 12.82
N ASP A 371 26.48 -25.53 13.10
CA ASP A 371 27.12 -24.61 12.16
C ASP A 371 28.55 -25.04 11.82
N LYS A 372 29.33 -25.45 12.82
CA LYS A 372 30.72 -25.89 12.62
C LYS A 372 30.79 -27.21 11.85
N SER A 373 29.90 -28.16 12.15
CA SER A 373 29.86 -29.45 11.47
C SER A 373 29.42 -29.31 10.02
N PHE A 374 28.35 -28.56 9.74
CA PHE A 374 27.90 -28.33 8.37
C PHE A 374 28.93 -27.54 7.54
N ALA A 375 29.61 -26.54 8.11
CA ALA A 375 30.61 -25.74 7.40
C ALA A 375 31.79 -26.59 6.86
N LYS A 376 32.15 -27.70 7.50
CA LYS A 376 33.23 -28.58 7.05
C LYS A 376 32.88 -29.37 5.79
N ILE A 377 31.60 -29.68 5.58
CA ILE A 377 31.12 -30.51 4.48
C ILE A 377 30.37 -29.72 3.41
N LYS A 378 30.01 -28.46 3.70
CA LYS A 378 29.19 -27.60 2.84
C LYS A 378 29.63 -27.62 1.38
N LYS A 379 30.93 -27.40 1.12
CA LYS A 379 31.45 -27.29 -0.24
C LYS A 379 31.30 -28.59 -1.03
N GLU A 380 31.63 -29.72 -0.41
CA GLU A 380 31.52 -31.04 -1.03
C GLU A 380 30.06 -31.40 -1.30
N VAL A 381 29.17 -31.16 -0.34
CA VAL A 381 27.74 -31.46 -0.50
C VAL A 381 27.08 -30.56 -1.56
N GLU A 382 27.37 -29.26 -1.57
CA GLU A 382 26.81 -28.33 -2.56
C GLU A 382 27.29 -28.62 -4.00
N GLN A 383 28.47 -29.21 -4.17
CA GLN A 383 29.05 -29.51 -5.49
C GLN A 383 28.68 -30.92 -5.98
N ASP A 384 28.85 -31.93 -5.13
CA ASP A 384 28.82 -33.33 -5.54
C ASP A 384 27.51 -34.04 -5.14
N TYR A 385 26.76 -33.49 -4.17
CA TYR A 385 25.54 -34.10 -3.62
C TYR A 385 24.40 -33.09 -3.36
N PRO A 386 24.04 -32.24 -4.34
CA PRO A 386 23.03 -31.19 -4.14
C PRO A 386 21.66 -31.76 -3.73
N ASP A 387 21.31 -32.98 -4.17
CA ASP A 387 20.06 -33.66 -3.83
C ASP A 387 19.91 -34.03 -2.35
N LEU A 388 21.01 -34.03 -1.57
CA LEU A 388 20.97 -34.26 -0.12
C LEU A 388 20.61 -32.99 0.65
N LEU A 389 20.73 -31.82 0.02
CA LEU A 389 20.34 -30.55 0.63
C LEU A 389 18.83 -30.42 0.53
N PRO A 390 18.15 -30.17 1.65
CA PRO A 390 16.72 -30.04 1.62
C PRO A 390 16.38 -28.63 1.11
N LYS A 391 15.15 -28.37 0.66
CA LYS A 391 14.73 -27.08 0.12
C LYS A 391 14.84 -25.99 1.19
N ARG A 392 15.23 -24.77 0.80
CA ARG A 392 15.29 -23.67 1.77
C ARG A 392 13.88 -23.27 2.21
N PHE A 393 13.70 -23.01 3.51
CA PHE A 393 12.45 -22.45 4.03
C PHE A 393 12.21 -21.01 3.56
N LYS A 394 13.26 -20.19 3.50
CA LYS A 394 13.15 -18.78 3.09
C LYS A 394 12.91 -18.70 1.57
N GLN A 395 11.72 -18.26 1.19
CA GLN A 395 11.29 -18.07 -0.21
C GLN A 395 11.50 -16.63 -0.68
N PHE A 396 11.45 -15.68 0.25
CA PHE A 396 11.56 -14.26 -0.04
C PHE A 396 12.43 -13.58 1.01
N ASP A 397 13.18 -12.57 0.58
CA ASP A 397 13.96 -11.71 1.46
C ASP A 397 14.15 -10.35 0.78
N PHE A 398 13.61 -9.32 1.41
CA PHE A 398 13.68 -7.93 1.00
C PHE A 398 14.25 -7.16 2.17
N ASP A 399 15.36 -6.46 1.94
CA ASP A 399 16.05 -5.74 3.00
C ASP A 399 16.52 -4.40 2.46
N ASN A 400 15.92 -3.33 2.96
CA ASN A 400 16.27 -1.97 2.59
C ASN A 400 16.18 -1.05 3.82
N PHE A 401 16.42 0.24 3.62
CA PHE A 401 16.39 1.22 4.72
C PHE A 401 14.96 1.47 5.28
N LEU A 402 13.91 1.06 4.57
CA LEU A 402 12.49 1.24 4.92
C LEU A 402 11.94 0.08 5.74
N ALA A 403 12.19 -1.14 5.28
CA ALA A 403 11.65 -2.36 5.83
C ALA A 403 12.55 -3.54 5.48
N SER A 404 12.63 -4.48 6.40
CA SER A 404 13.24 -5.80 6.18
C SER A 404 12.15 -6.85 6.30
N ILE A 405 11.82 -7.52 5.20
CA ILE A 405 10.71 -8.47 5.06
C ILE A 405 11.24 -9.80 4.53
N SER A 406 10.82 -10.91 5.11
CA SER A 406 11.10 -12.25 4.58
C SER A 406 9.87 -13.11 4.61
N ASP A 407 9.69 -13.97 3.61
CA ASP A 407 8.70 -15.06 3.67
C ASP A 407 9.43 -16.38 3.92
N LEU A 408 9.01 -17.08 4.97
CA LEU A 408 9.36 -18.47 5.23
C LEU A 408 8.17 -19.35 4.83
N GLU A 409 8.45 -20.46 4.14
CA GLU A 409 7.43 -21.44 3.76
C GLU A 409 7.86 -22.83 4.21
N PHE A 410 6.94 -23.53 4.86
CA PHE A 410 7.09 -24.90 5.33
C PHE A 410 5.72 -25.60 5.30
N SER A 411 5.69 -26.90 5.55
CA SER A 411 4.46 -27.68 5.57
C SER A 411 3.99 -27.97 7.00
N ASP A 412 2.68 -27.92 7.20
CA ASP A 412 2.04 -28.36 8.43
C ASP A 412 2.10 -29.88 8.62
N SER A 413 1.55 -30.36 9.74
CA SER A 413 1.48 -31.80 10.05
C SER A 413 0.70 -32.62 9.00
N ASN A 414 -0.20 -31.97 8.25
CA ASN A 414 -1.01 -32.55 7.17
C ASN A 414 -0.35 -32.42 5.78
N GLY A 415 0.82 -31.79 5.69
CA GLY A 415 1.51 -31.52 4.43
C GLY A 415 0.99 -30.30 3.66
N LYS A 416 0.17 -29.44 4.28
CA LYS A 416 -0.30 -28.19 3.68
C LYS A 416 0.79 -27.11 3.84
N PRO A 417 1.11 -26.33 2.79
CA PRO A 417 2.05 -25.22 2.93
C PRO A 417 1.48 -24.15 3.88
N VAL A 418 2.37 -23.63 4.73
CA VAL A 418 2.18 -22.53 5.67
C VAL A 418 3.25 -21.50 5.37
N ARG A 419 2.84 -20.24 5.23
CA ARG A 419 3.71 -19.11 4.94
C ARG A 419 3.73 -18.13 6.10
N TRP A 420 4.92 -17.86 6.62
CA TRP A 420 5.17 -16.81 7.60
C TRP A 420 5.84 -15.62 6.93
N ARG A 421 5.24 -14.44 7.07
CA ARG A 421 5.87 -13.17 6.70
C ARG A 421 6.47 -12.53 7.93
N LEU A 422 7.79 -12.40 7.93
CA LEU A 422 8.58 -11.83 9.00
C LEU A 422 9.01 -10.42 8.63
N ILE A 423 8.86 -9.48 9.55
CA ILE A 423 9.25 -8.08 9.36
C ILE A 423 10.15 -7.66 10.53
N SER A 424 11.28 -7.01 10.24
CA SER A 424 12.13 -6.47 11.32
C SER A 424 11.44 -5.34 12.07
N ASN A 425 11.86 -5.10 13.31
CA ASN A 425 11.36 -3.96 14.05
C ASN A 425 11.86 -2.64 13.43
N VAL A 426 11.04 -1.61 13.48
CA VAL A 426 11.37 -0.23 13.12
C VAL A 426 11.03 0.67 14.31
N TRP A 427 11.43 1.95 14.29
CA TRP A 427 11.27 2.83 15.45
C TRP A 427 9.96 3.59 15.38
N GLY A 428 9.12 3.45 16.41
CA GLY A 428 7.92 4.26 16.60
C GLY A 428 7.01 4.33 15.38
N ASP A 429 6.66 5.54 14.96
CA ASP A 429 5.73 5.81 13.86
C ASP A 429 6.20 5.33 12.47
N GLU A 430 7.48 4.93 12.31
CA GLU A 430 7.97 4.27 11.09
C GLU A 430 7.23 2.96 10.78
N ILE A 431 6.63 2.32 11.79
CA ILE A 431 5.86 1.09 11.59
C ILE A 431 4.53 1.35 10.89
N TYR A 432 4.01 2.57 10.98
CA TYR A 432 2.69 2.94 10.46
C TYR A 432 2.52 2.68 8.95
N PRO A 433 3.40 3.16 8.04
CA PRO A 433 3.28 2.87 6.62
C PRO A 433 3.45 1.38 6.29
N ILE A 434 4.26 0.66 7.06
CA ILE A 434 4.47 -0.79 6.89
C ILE A 434 3.20 -1.56 7.28
N ALA A 435 2.67 -1.29 8.47
CA ALA A 435 1.44 -1.87 8.98
C ALA A 435 0.25 -1.58 8.05
N SER A 436 0.13 -0.34 7.58
CA SER A 436 -0.95 0.07 6.68
C SER A 436 -0.87 -0.67 5.34
N ALA A 437 0.32 -0.82 4.76
CA ALA A 437 0.51 -1.57 3.53
C ALA A 437 0.10 -3.05 3.70
N LEU A 438 0.52 -3.69 4.80
CA LEU A 438 0.16 -5.08 5.10
C LEU A 438 -1.35 -5.28 5.28
N LYS A 439 -1.99 -4.34 5.97
CA LYS A 439 -3.45 -4.33 6.15
C LYS A 439 -4.17 -4.19 4.82
N ASN A 440 -3.72 -3.27 3.98
CA ASN A 440 -4.32 -3.02 2.67
C ASN A 440 -4.10 -4.17 1.68
N THR A 441 -3.00 -4.93 1.83
CA THR A 441 -2.77 -6.17 1.08
C THR A 441 -3.42 -7.40 1.73
N GLY A 442 -4.32 -7.20 2.69
CA GLY A 442 -5.23 -8.22 3.19
C GLY A 442 -4.77 -8.98 4.45
N HIS A 443 -3.75 -8.54 5.17
CA HIS A 443 -3.44 -9.07 6.50
C HIS A 443 -4.31 -8.37 7.54
N ASP A 444 -5.01 -9.13 8.36
CA ASP A 444 -5.92 -8.62 9.38
C ASP A 444 -5.33 -8.75 10.78
N LYS A 445 -4.58 -9.83 11.03
CA LYS A 445 -3.94 -10.12 12.32
C LYS A 445 -2.44 -9.97 12.27
N VAL A 446 -1.87 -9.48 13.36
CA VAL A 446 -0.42 -9.29 13.52
C VAL A 446 0.07 -9.78 14.86
N VAL A 447 1.17 -10.51 14.82
CA VAL A 447 1.97 -10.89 15.99
C VAL A 447 3.16 -9.94 16.07
N TYR A 448 3.26 -9.18 17.15
CA TYR A 448 4.40 -8.30 17.39
C TYR A 448 5.30 -8.85 18.49
N SER A 449 6.59 -8.92 18.23
CA SER A 449 7.62 -9.32 19.20
C SER A 449 8.66 -8.21 19.39
N GLY A 450 8.50 -7.45 20.46
CA GLY A 450 9.29 -6.26 20.77
C GLY A 450 10.06 -6.35 22.09
N THR A 451 10.66 -5.22 22.47
CA THR A 451 11.27 -5.02 23.79
C THR A 451 10.59 -3.87 24.51
N ALA A 452 10.49 -3.95 25.84
CA ALA A 452 9.80 -2.96 26.65
C ALA A 452 10.56 -2.67 27.95
N GLY A 453 10.52 -1.42 28.42
CA GLY A 453 11.04 -1.03 29.73
C GLY A 453 10.02 -1.34 30.82
N ALA A 454 10.40 -2.12 31.84
CA ALA A 454 9.52 -2.39 32.97
C ALA A 454 9.60 -1.26 34.00
N LEU A 455 8.45 -0.87 34.56
CA LEU A 455 8.45 0.08 35.67
C LEU A 455 8.91 -0.62 36.97
N PRO A 456 9.57 0.10 37.89
CA PRO A 456 10.09 -0.47 39.12
C PRO A 456 8.96 -1.02 39.99
N ASN A 457 9.25 -2.07 40.75
CA ASN A 457 8.32 -2.72 41.71
C ASN A 457 7.05 -3.33 41.08
N ARG A 458 7.04 -3.65 39.77
CA ARG A 458 5.90 -4.27 39.08
C ARG A 458 5.93 -5.81 39.02
N GLY A 459 6.91 -6.41 39.68
CA GLY A 459 7.14 -7.87 39.65
C GLY A 459 7.63 -8.35 38.29
N LEU A 460 8.20 -7.46 37.48
CA LEU A 460 8.84 -7.72 36.20
C LEU A 460 10.35 -7.57 36.36
N THR A 461 11.11 -8.42 35.69
CA THR A 461 12.57 -8.44 35.70
C THR A 461 13.08 -8.60 34.28
N VAL A 462 14.32 -8.18 34.04
CA VAL A 462 14.95 -8.27 32.72
C VAL A 462 14.92 -9.70 32.16
N GLY A 463 14.46 -9.81 30.92
CA GLY A 463 14.33 -11.08 30.20
C GLY A 463 13.00 -11.81 30.41
N ASP A 464 12.11 -11.29 31.24
CA ASP A 464 10.72 -11.76 31.28
C ASP A 464 10.03 -11.48 29.94
N MET A 465 9.22 -12.42 29.46
CA MET A 465 8.27 -12.20 28.37
C MET A 465 6.94 -11.76 28.96
N VAL A 466 6.40 -10.65 28.49
CA VAL A 466 5.15 -10.07 28.96
C VAL A 466 4.16 -10.04 27.80
N ILE A 467 2.97 -10.53 28.06
CA ILE A 467 1.81 -10.44 27.16
C ILE A 467 0.82 -9.48 27.83
N PRO A 468 0.82 -8.19 27.45
CA PRO A 468 -0.03 -7.19 28.08
C PRO A 468 -1.51 -7.48 27.82
N GLY A 469 -2.36 -7.17 28.80
CA GLY A 469 -3.82 -7.29 28.66
C GLY A 469 -4.49 -6.00 28.20
N SER A 470 -3.80 -4.87 28.34
CA SER A 470 -4.32 -3.57 27.95
C SER A 470 -3.19 -2.61 27.57
N LEU A 471 -3.46 -1.73 26.61
CA LEU A 471 -2.64 -0.59 26.24
C LEU A 471 -3.26 0.68 26.83
N LYS A 472 -2.43 1.54 27.42
CA LYS A 472 -2.82 2.85 27.93
C LYS A 472 -2.06 3.93 27.18
N THR A 473 -2.80 4.73 26.44
CA THR A 473 -2.29 5.91 25.73
C THR A 473 -2.73 7.18 26.46
N ASP A 474 -2.27 8.34 25.99
CA ASP A 474 -2.74 9.63 26.52
C ASP A 474 -4.24 9.87 26.27
N GLU A 475 -4.83 9.18 25.28
CA GLU A 475 -6.19 9.40 24.80
C GLU A 475 -7.18 8.35 25.34
N ALA A 476 -6.74 7.11 25.53
CA ALA A 476 -7.61 6.00 25.88
C ALA A 476 -6.89 4.83 26.59
N SER A 477 -7.67 3.93 27.18
CA SER A 477 -7.22 2.60 27.59
C SER A 477 -7.94 1.57 26.72
N GLU A 478 -7.16 0.76 26.03
CA GLU A 478 -7.65 -0.26 25.09
C GLU A 478 -7.33 -1.65 25.64
N ILE A 479 -8.26 -2.59 25.47
CA ILE A 479 -7.99 -4.00 25.76
C ILE A 479 -7.28 -4.57 24.54
N ILE A 480 -6.10 -5.16 24.74
CA ILE A 480 -5.36 -5.80 23.66
C ILE A 480 -5.97 -7.20 23.45
N GLY A 481 -6.06 -7.61 22.19
CA GLY A 481 -6.58 -8.92 21.80
C GLY A 481 -5.95 -10.09 22.57
N GLN A 482 -6.67 -11.21 22.62
CA GLN A 482 -6.17 -12.41 23.29
C GLN A 482 -4.87 -12.88 22.64
N ALA A 483 -3.92 -13.29 23.48
CA ALA A 483 -2.65 -13.87 23.06
C ALA A 483 -2.88 -15.03 22.08
N GLU A 484 -2.33 -14.94 20.88
CA GLU A 484 -2.41 -16.01 19.88
C GLU A 484 -1.66 -17.28 20.31
N PHE A 485 -0.59 -17.07 21.08
CA PHE A 485 0.34 -18.07 21.59
C PHE A 485 0.47 -17.97 23.12
N ASN A 486 0.37 -19.12 23.78
CA ASN A 486 0.67 -19.25 25.21
C ASN A 486 2.12 -19.71 25.39
N VAL A 487 3.03 -18.75 25.57
CA VAL A 487 4.46 -19.02 25.72
C VAL A 487 4.75 -19.43 27.16
N GLU A 488 5.39 -20.58 27.36
CA GLU A 488 5.74 -21.06 28.69
C GLU A 488 6.59 -20.03 29.45
N GLY A 489 6.20 -19.72 30.69
CA GLY A 489 6.90 -18.75 31.54
C GLY A 489 6.59 -17.28 31.24
N SER A 490 5.70 -16.97 30.29
CA SER A 490 5.27 -15.60 30.04
C SER A 490 4.34 -15.06 31.15
N LYS A 491 4.39 -13.74 31.37
CA LYS A 491 3.57 -13.01 32.34
C LYS A 491 2.42 -12.31 31.63
N HIS A 492 1.19 -12.51 32.10
CA HIS A 492 -0.02 -12.01 31.43
C HIS A 492 -0.69 -10.86 32.17
N GLY A 493 -1.53 -10.11 31.45
CA GLY A 493 -2.50 -9.17 32.04
C GLY A 493 -1.87 -7.88 32.56
N LYS A 494 -0.67 -7.53 32.10
CA LYS A 494 0.03 -6.29 32.45
C LYS A 494 -0.49 -5.11 31.65
N VAL A 495 -0.37 -3.90 32.22
CA VAL A 495 -0.75 -2.64 31.56
C VAL A 495 0.45 -2.06 30.83
N LEU A 496 0.38 -2.04 29.51
CA LEU A 496 1.37 -1.41 28.64
C LEU A 496 1.08 0.09 28.52
N GLY A 497 2.09 0.94 28.73
CA GLY A 497 2.06 2.34 28.37
C GLY A 497 2.81 2.61 27.07
N HIS A 498 2.59 3.77 26.47
CA HIS A 498 3.32 4.23 25.28
C HIS A 498 4.30 5.35 25.63
N VAL A 499 5.47 5.33 25.01
CA VAL A 499 6.44 6.44 24.98
C VAL A 499 6.94 6.64 23.55
N GLY A 500 7.11 7.88 23.08
CA GLY A 500 7.70 8.16 21.76
C GLY A 500 9.23 8.01 21.78
N SER A 501 9.83 8.25 22.95
CA SER A 501 11.26 8.14 23.16
C SER A 501 11.60 7.70 24.59
N PRO A 502 12.68 6.93 24.81
CA PRO A 502 13.22 6.71 26.16
C PRO A 502 13.57 8.02 26.88
N PHE A 503 13.91 9.09 26.16
CA PHE A 503 14.17 10.40 26.77
C PHE A 503 12.92 11.08 27.36
N ASP A 504 11.72 10.65 26.96
CA ASP A 504 10.49 11.15 27.57
C ASP A 504 10.26 10.56 28.98
N GLU A 505 10.97 9.47 29.30
CA GLU A 505 10.95 8.78 30.59
C GLU A 505 11.72 9.57 31.66
N THR A 506 11.25 10.77 31.97
CA THR A 506 11.77 11.59 33.08
C THR A 506 11.30 11.06 34.43
N ASN A 507 11.94 11.46 35.52
CA ASN A 507 11.49 11.12 36.89
C ASN A 507 10.02 11.55 37.13
N ALA A 508 9.64 12.72 36.63
CA ALA A 508 8.25 13.22 36.72
C ALA A 508 7.27 12.38 35.87
N TRP A 509 7.70 11.95 34.68
CA TRP A 509 6.93 11.03 33.85
C TRP A 509 6.77 9.67 34.54
N LEU A 510 7.83 9.14 35.15
CA LEU A 510 7.82 7.85 35.84
C LEU A 510 6.83 7.86 37.01
N ASP A 511 6.87 8.90 37.84
CA ASP A 511 5.92 9.09 38.94
C ASP A 511 4.47 9.10 38.46
N LYS A 512 4.20 9.81 37.35
CA LYS A 512 2.87 9.85 36.71
C LYS A 512 2.46 8.48 36.20
N SER A 513 3.34 7.77 35.51
CA SER A 513 3.08 6.43 34.95
C SER A 513 2.83 5.39 36.04
N LEU A 514 3.57 5.48 37.17
CA LEU A 514 3.35 4.64 38.35
C LEU A 514 1.95 4.86 38.94
N GLN A 515 1.53 6.12 39.10
CA GLN A 515 0.19 6.49 39.58
C GLN A 515 -0.92 6.04 38.63
N GLN A 516 -0.65 6.03 37.34
CA GLN A 516 -1.59 5.57 36.31
C GLN A 516 -1.71 4.05 36.22
N GLY A 517 -0.94 3.29 37.00
CA GLY A 517 -0.99 1.83 37.02
C GLY A 517 -0.29 1.16 35.85
N ILE A 518 0.62 1.86 35.16
CA ILE A 518 1.40 1.30 34.05
C ILE A 518 2.43 0.30 34.61
N ASP A 519 2.54 -0.88 34.01
CA ASP A 519 3.49 -1.93 34.40
C ASP A 519 4.79 -1.88 33.59
N LEU A 520 4.70 -1.57 32.30
CA LEU A 520 5.79 -1.53 31.33
C LEU A 520 5.46 -0.55 30.20
N VAL A 521 6.47 -0.08 29.47
CA VAL A 521 6.31 0.85 28.35
C VAL A 521 7.06 0.43 27.10
N GLU A 522 6.51 0.81 25.96
CA GLU A 522 7.04 0.49 24.63
C GLU A 522 6.60 1.54 23.59
N VAL A 523 7.26 1.57 22.44
CA VAL A 523 7.11 2.63 21.44
C VAL A 523 6.12 2.25 20.32
N GLU A 524 6.24 1.08 19.70
CA GLU A 524 5.55 0.73 18.45
C GLU A 524 4.10 0.21 18.60
N GLY A 525 3.75 -0.39 19.73
CA GLY A 525 2.49 -1.11 19.96
C GLY A 525 1.24 -0.24 19.79
N LYS A 526 1.34 1.06 20.09
CA LYS A 526 0.27 2.05 19.82
C LYS A 526 -0.05 2.16 18.33
N TYR A 527 0.96 2.24 17.48
CA TYR A 527 0.74 2.41 16.04
C TYR A 527 0.17 1.14 15.40
N LEU A 528 0.59 -0.03 15.88
CA LEU A 528 0.04 -1.32 15.43
C LEU A 528 -1.45 -1.45 15.78
N THR A 529 -1.83 -1.10 17.00
CA THR A 529 -3.23 -1.14 17.46
C THR A 529 -4.10 -0.11 16.74
N GLN A 530 -3.56 1.08 16.43
CA GLN A 530 -4.25 2.06 15.57
C GLN A 530 -4.51 1.55 14.16
N VAL A 531 -3.57 0.84 13.55
CA VAL A 531 -3.72 0.33 12.17
C VAL A 531 -4.60 -0.91 12.13
N PHE A 532 -4.30 -1.95 12.90
CA PHE A 532 -5.00 -3.25 12.82
C PHE A 532 -6.25 -3.33 13.71
N GLY A 533 -6.37 -2.45 14.71
CA GLY A 533 -7.34 -2.58 15.80
C GLY A 533 -6.78 -3.44 16.93
N ALA A 534 -7.04 -3.07 18.19
CA ALA A 534 -6.46 -3.73 19.36
C ALA A 534 -6.76 -5.24 19.44
N ASP A 535 -7.95 -5.68 18.99
CA ASP A 535 -8.35 -7.09 18.95
C ASP A 535 -7.54 -7.95 17.98
N ASN A 536 -6.88 -7.32 17.01
CA ASN A 536 -6.13 -8.00 15.95
C ASN A 536 -4.61 -7.97 16.16
N VAL A 537 -4.14 -7.42 17.28
CA VAL A 537 -2.73 -7.30 17.62
C VAL A 537 -2.41 -8.19 18.82
N SER A 538 -1.48 -9.12 18.64
CA SER A 538 -0.90 -9.91 19.75
C SER A 538 0.50 -9.38 20.07
N LEU A 539 0.69 -8.82 21.26
CA LEU A 539 1.99 -8.27 21.70
C LEU A 539 2.76 -9.28 22.58
N TYR A 540 4.02 -9.52 22.22
CA TYR A 540 4.98 -10.33 22.96
C TYR A 540 6.21 -9.48 23.29
N LEU A 541 6.23 -8.91 24.50
CA LEU A 541 7.22 -7.92 24.89
C LEU A 541 8.24 -8.51 25.85
N MET A 542 9.50 -8.52 25.45
CA MET A 542 10.58 -8.91 26.33
C MET A 542 11.05 -7.70 27.15
N VAL A 543 11.09 -7.83 28.48
CA VAL A 543 11.59 -6.76 29.36
C VAL A 543 13.06 -6.50 29.08
N SER A 544 13.36 -5.31 28.55
CA SER A 544 14.72 -4.87 28.21
C SER A 544 15.51 -4.34 29.37
N ASP A 545 14.82 -3.74 30.32
CA ASP A 545 15.39 -3.00 31.41
C ASP A 545 14.30 -2.76 32.45
N VAL A 546 14.72 -2.41 33.66
CA VAL A 546 13.85 -1.89 34.70
C VAL A 546 14.18 -0.42 34.89
N ILE A 547 13.22 0.45 34.63
CA ILE A 547 13.41 1.91 34.66
C ILE A 547 13.89 2.34 36.05
N SER A 548 14.93 3.18 36.08
CA SER A 548 15.60 3.66 37.31
C SER A 548 16.31 2.58 38.14
N SER A 549 16.61 1.41 37.55
CA SER A 549 17.33 0.32 38.22
C SER A 549 18.74 0.12 37.62
N ASP A 550 19.76 0.55 38.36
CA ASP A 550 21.16 0.43 37.92
C ASP A 550 21.58 -1.03 37.70
N GLY A 551 22.00 -1.35 36.47
CA GLY A 551 22.50 -2.68 36.11
C GLY A 551 21.42 -3.71 35.79
N GLU A 552 20.13 -3.39 35.90
CA GLU A 552 19.03 -4.24 35.44
C GLU A 552 18.70 -3.91 33.98
N THR A 553 19.59 -4.28 33.06
CA THR A 553 19.36 -4.16 31.61
C THR A 553 19.72 -5.44 30.86
N LEU A 554 19.23 -5.60 29.62
CA LEU A 554 19.54 -6.75 28.77
C LEU A 554 21.03 -6.85 28.42
N ALA A 555 21.81 -5.78 28.58
CA ALA A 555 23.27 -5.83 28.44
C ALA A 555 23.93 -6.61 29.58
N HIS A 556 23.36 -6.57 30.78
CA HIS A 556 23.87 -7.25 31.98
C HIS A 556 23.17 -8.60 32.25
N ALA A 557 21.98 -8.82 31.70
CA ALA A 557 21.32 -10.12 31.74
C ALA A 557 22.09 -11.17 30.92
N SER A 558 22.19 -12.41 31.44
CA SER A 558 22.88 -13.48 30.73
C SER A 558 22.21 -13.74 29.39
N SER A 559 22.99 -13.65 28.30
CA SER A 559 22.52 -13.90 26.91
C SER A 559 21.73 -15.21 26.73
N SER A 560 21.86 -16.15 27.67
CA SER A 560 21.10 -17.40 27.78
C SER A 560 19.60 -17.21 28.04
N LYS A 561 19.16 -16.27 28.89
CA LYS A 561 17.73 -16.07 29.22
C LYS A 561 16.95 -15.52 28.01
N ARG A 562 17.48 -14.46 27.37
CA ARG A 562 16.93 -13.89 26.13
C ARG A 562 16.78 -14.95 25.04
N LYS A 563 17.82 -15.76 24.82
CA LYS A 563 17.81 -16.82 23.80
C LYS A 563 16.79 -17.91 24.13
N ALA A 564 16.70 -18.33 25.39
CA ALA A 564 15.75 -19.34 25.82
C ALA A 564 14.30 -18.89 25.62
N MET A 565 13.96 -17.65 25.96
CA MET A 565 12.60 -17.11 25.77
C MET A 565 12.24 -16.91 24.31
N LEU A 566 13.12 -16.33 23.50
CA LEU A 566 12.89 -16.20 22.05
C LEU A 566 12.70 -17.58 21.40
N GLN A 567 13.48 -18.57 21.84
CA GLN A 567 13.35 -19.92 21.34
C GLN A 567 12.05 -20.58 21.79
N SER A 568 11.62 -20.39 23.05
CA SER A 568 10.32 -20.87 23.52
C SER A 568 9.19 -20.27 22.68
N PHE A 569 9.25 -18.97 22.41
CA PHE A 569 8.31 -18.28 21.53
C PHE A 569 8.28 -18.88 20.11
N ILE A 570 9.44 -19.05 19.48
CA ILE A 570 9.53 -19.63 18.13
C ILE A 570 9.00 -21.07 18.08
N HIS A 571 9.35 -21.89 19.08
CA HIS A 571 8.87 -23.27 19.18
C HIS A 571 7.35 -23.31 19.35
N THR A 572 6.77 -22.49 20.24
CA THR A 572 5.32 -22.41 20.39
C THR A 572 4.62 -22.04 19.09
N MET A 573 5.16 -21.08 18.33
CA MET A 573 4.61 -20.71 17.02
C MET A 573 4.72 -21.88 16.02
N ALA A 574 5.88 -22.52 15.95
CA ALA A 574 6.13 -23.61 15.02
C ALA A 574 5.32 -24.87 15.35
N ASP A 575 5.08 -25.17 16.63
CA ASP A 575 4.31 -26.33 17.08
C ASP A 575 2.84 -26.22 16.68
N ILE A 576 2.26 -25.03 16.79
CA ILE A 576 0.87 -24.77 16.40
C ILE A 576 0.68 -24.95 14.90
N ASP A 577 1.62 -24.46 14.09
CA ASP A 577 1.50 -24.47 12.64
C ASP A 577 2.03 -25.75 11.98
N SER A 578 2.94 -26.51 12.62
CA SER A 578 3.56 -27.72 12.05
C SER A 578 3.29 -29.03 12.78
N GLY A 579 2.69 -28.99 13.97
CA GLY A 579 2.53 -30.18 14.81
C GLY A 579 3.85 -30.79 15.28
N GLY A 580 4.86 -29.94 15.51
CA GLY A 580 6.16 -30.29 16.13
C GLY A 580 7.29 -30.67 15.18
N LEU A 581 7.02 -30.96 13.90
CA LEU A 581 8.08 -31.25 12.91
C LEU A 581 7.86 -30.42 11.65
N ILE A 582 8.67 -29.38 11.50
CA ILE A 582 8.68 -28.52 10.31
C ILE A 582 9.17 -29.33 9.11
N LYS A 583 8.29 -29.52 8.12
CA LYS A 583 8.60 -30.14 6.83
C LYS A 583 8.71 -29.07 5.76
N GLU A 584 9.37 -29.35 4.64
CA GLU A 584 9.44 -28.39 3.53
C GLU A 584 8.17 -28.45 2.67
N ALA A 585 7.86 -27.35 1.99
CA ALA A 585 6.72 -27.26 1.09
C ALA A 585 7.03 -27.82 -0.31
N SER A 586 6.04 -28.47 -0.93
CA SER A 586 6.03 -28.79 -2.36
C SER A 586 4.96 -27.95 -3.06
N SER A 587 5.35 -26.84 -3.67
CA SER A 587 4.45 -26.02 -4.50
C SER A 587 4.45 -26.52 -5.95
N ALA A 588 3.27 -26.45 -6.59
CA ALA A 588 3.14 -26.69 -8.03
C ALA A 588 3.56 -25.40 -8.76
N ALA A 589 4.62 -25.47 -9.56
CA ALA A 589 5.14 -24.31 -10.27
C ALA A 589 4.19 -23.89 -11.40
N ASN A 590 3.87 -22.59 -11.48
CA ASN A 590 3.21 -22.03 -12.66
C ASN A 590 4.23 -21.81 -13.81
N GLU A 591 3.75 -21.38 -14.98
CA GLU A 591 4.60 -21.18 -16.17
C GLU A 591 5.76 -20.20 -15.92
N LEU A 592 5.49 -19.04 -15.32
CA LEU A 592 6.52 -18.05 -14.97
C LEU A 592 7.57 -18.64 -14.02
N GLN A 593 7.14 -19.33 -12.96
CA GLN A 593 8.03 -19.97 -12.00
C GLN A 593 8.87 -21.06 -12.67
N THR A 594 8.30 -21.78 -13.65
CA THR A 594 9.02 -22.79 -14.43
C THR A 594 10.09 -22.15 -15.30
N ILE A 595 9.76 -21.10 -16.06
CA ILE A 595 10.73 -20.36 -16.89
C ILE A 595 11.86 -19.80 -16.01
N ARG A 596 11.52 -19.17 -14.88
CA ARG A 596 12.53 -18.63 -13.95
C ARG A 596 13.44 -19.71 -13.38
N ALA A 597 12.90 -20.86 -13.00
CA ALA A 597 13.69 -21.96 -12.47
C ALA A 597 14.72 -22.45 -13.51
N ILE A 598 14.30 -22.60 -14.78
CA ILE A 598 15.18 -23.01 -15.88
C ILE A 598 16.24 -21.95 -16.16
N VAL A 599 15.88 -20.67 -16.14
CA VAL A 599 16.84 -19.56 -16.30
C VAL A 599 17.84 -19.48 -15.14
N GLU A 600 17.38 -19.66 -13.90
CA GLU A 600 18.24 -19.68 -12.72
C GLU A 600 19.21 -20.87 -12.73
N GLU A 601 18.74 -22.05 -13.16
CA GLU A 601 19.57 -23.24 -13.33
C GLU A 601 20.64 -23.04 -14.43
N ALA A 602 20.27 -22.43 -15.55
CA ALA A 602 21.20 -22.18 -16.65
C ALA A 602 22.25 -21.12 -16.32
N ILE A 603 21.83 -19.99 -15.73
CA ILE A 603 22.64 -18.76 -15.66
C ILE A 603 22.53 -18.01 -14.32
N GLY A 604 22.25 -18.68 -13.20
CA GLY A 604 22.09 -18.05 -11.88
C GLY A 604 23.27 -17.17 -11.40
N GLY A 605 24.47 -17.35 -11.97
CA GLY A 605 25.63 -16.48 -11.73
C GLY A 605 25.62 -15.12 -12.46
N LYS A 606 24.61 -14.82 -13.28
CA LYS A 606 24.44 -13.55 -14.01
C LYS A 606 23.55 -12.57 -13.23
N GLY A 607 23.60 -11.28 -13.59
CA GLY A 607 22.78 -10.23 -12.97
C GLY A 607 21.28 -10.46 -13.15
N ASP A 608 20.48 -10.04 -12.18
CA ASP A 608 19.03 -10.28 -12.16
C ASP A 608 18.31 -9.55 -13.29
N VAL A 609 18.78 -8.37 -13.72
CA VAL A 609 18.17 -7.64 -14.83
C VAL A 609 18.46 -8.33 -16.18
N PHE A 610 19.62 -8.97 -16.32
CA PHE A 610 19.92 -9.77 -17.52
C PHE A 610 19.04 -11.02 -17.57
N LYS A 611 18.85 -11.69 -16.42
CA LYS A 611 17.90 -12.81 -16.33
C LYS A 611 16.47 -12.35 -16.68
N HIS A 612 16.06 -11.17 -16.22
CA HIS A 612 14.77 -10.58 -16.57
C HIS A 612 14.58 -10.42 -18.08
N LEU A 613 15.60 -9.94 -18.81
CA LEU A 613 15.53 -9.79 -20.28
C LEU A 613 15.21 -11.12 -20.96
N LEU A 614 15.88 -12.21 -20.57
CA LEU A 614 15.63 -13.55 -21.12
C LEU A 614 14.25 -14.07 -20.74
N ILE A 615 13.84 -13.91 -19.47
CA ILE A 615 12.51 -14.32 -19.00
C ILE A 615 11.41 -13.56 -19.76
N SER A 616 11.55 -12.24 -19.93
CA SER A 616 10.59 -11.42 -20.66
C SER A 616 10.42 -11.89 -22.10
N ARG A 617 11.53 -12.23 -22.77
CA ARG A 617 11.51 -12.78 -24.12
C ARG A 617 10.75 -14.10 -24.21
N TYR A 618 11.01 -15.06 -23.32
CA TYR A 618 10.28 -16.34 -23.34
C TYR A 618 8.79 -16.18 -23.03
N LEU A 619 8.43 -15.27 -22.12
CA LEU A 619 7.03 -14.93 -21.87
C LEU A 619 6.34 -14.33 -23.10
N ASP A 620 7.04 -13.47 -23.86
CA ASP A 620 6.51 -12.87 -25.09
C ASP A 620 6.36 -13.89 -26.23
N GLU A 621 7.27 -14.87 -26.30
CA GLU A 621 7.23 -15.95 -27.29
C GLU A 621 6.21 -17.04 -26.94
N GLY A 622 5.74 -17.10 -25.67
CA GLY A 622 4.66 -17.97 -25.22
C GLY A 622 5.04 -19.45 -25.13
N TYR A 623 6.29 -19.77 -24.80
CA TYR A 623 6.75 -21.15 -24.58
C TYR A 623 7.70 -21.27 -23.39
N ILE A 624 7.71 -22.46 -22.78
CA ILE A 624 8.65 -22.81 -21.69
C ILE A 624 9.97 -23.31 -22.33
N PRO A 625 11.11 -22.63 -22.11
CA PRO A 625 12.38 -23.00 -22.72
C PRO A 625 12.96 -24.27 -22.10
N THR A 626 13.86 -24.94 -22.82
CA THR A 626 14.75 -25.96 -22.24
C THR A 626 16.02 -25.30 -21.70
N LEU A 627 16.78 -26.02 -20.86
CA LEU A 627 18.07 -25.56 -20.36
C LEU A 627 19.05 -25.19 -21.51
N GLU A 628 19.04 -25.97 -22.59
CA GLU A 628 19.88 -25.74 -23.77
C GLU A 628 19.47 -24.48 -24.54
N ASP A 629 18.16 -24.21 -24.65
CA ASP A 629 17.65 -22.98 -25.26
C ASP A 629 18.16 -21.73 -24.51
N VAL A 630 18.09 -21.74 -23.18
CA VAL A 630 18.56 -20.61 -22.35
C VAL A 630 20.05 -20.39 -22.48
N LEU A 631 20.85 -21.47 -22.45
CA LEU A 631 22.31 -21.36 -22.61
C LEU A 631 22.68 -20.78 -23.97
N LYS A 632 22.02 -21.24 -25.03
CA LYS A 632 22.22 -20.73 -26.38
C LYS A 632 21.88 -19.24 -26.50
N ASP A 633 20.71 -18.83 -26.02
CA ASP A 633 20.30 -17.42 -26.07
C ASP A 633 21.23 -16.53 -25.21
N ALA A 634 21.69 -17.02 -24.07
CA ALA A 634 22.64 -16.31 -23.21
C ALA A 634 24.02 -16.10 -23.87
N ASP A 635 24.42 -16.99 -24.78
CA ASP A 635 25.65 -16.86 -25.58
C ASP A 635 25.48 -15.89 -26.77
N GLU A 636 24.28 -15.79 -27.33
CA GLU A 636 23.98 -14.90 -28.47
C GLU A 636 23.73 -13.44 -28.03
N ILE A 637 23.20 -13.21 -26.82
CA ILE A 637 22.86 -11.87 -26.33
C ILE A 637 24.00 -11.28 -25.47
N PRO A 638 24.45 -10.03 -25.74
CA PRO A 638 25.47 -9.39 -24.91
C PRO A 638 25.06 -9.27 -23.43
N THR A 639 25.75 -10.01 -22.56
CA THR A 639 25.52 -10.02 -21.10
C THR A 639 25.92 -8.70 -20.43
N PHE A 640 25.21 -8.27 -19.39
CA PHE A 640 25.51 -7.06 -18.62
C PHE A 640 25.27 -7.28 -17.12
N SER A 641 25.84 -6.40 -16.27
CA SER A 641 25.63 -6.42 -14.82
C SER A 641 24.49 -5.47 -14.41
N ASP A 642 23.93 -5.69 -13.23
CA ASP A 642 22.86 -4.85 -12.67
C ASP A 642 23.30 -3.40 -12.46
N ASN A 643 24.54 -3.19 -11.98
CA ASN A 643 25.11 -1.84 -11.85
C ASN A 643 25.23 -1.15 -13.22
N PHE A 644 25.73 -1.86 -14.23
CA PHE A 644 25.85 -1.32 -15.59
C PHE A 644 24.48 -0.93 -16.15
N PHE A 645 23.47 -1.77 -15.97
CA PHE A 645 22.09 -1.47 -16.38
C PHE A 645 21.56 -0.20 -15.72
N HIS A 646 21.70 -0.09 -14.39
CA HIS A 646 21.23 1.06 -13.64
C HIS A 646 21.95 2.37 -14.04
N THR A 647 23.28 2.36 -14.17
CA THR A 647 24.05 3.53 -14.62
C THR A 647 23.58 4.00 -16.00
N ARG A 648 23.31 3.05 -16.91
CA ARG A 648 22.82 3.34 -18.27
C ARG A 648 21.47 4.04 -18.33
N LEU A 649 20.65 3.95 -17.28
CA LEU A 649 19.36 4.66 -17.21
C LEU A 649 19.41 5.94 -16.37
N SER A 650 20.24 5.97 -15.33
CA SER A 650 20.35 7.13 -14.43
C SER A 650 21.08 8.31 -15.08
N GLU A 651 22.09 8.08 -15.92
CA GLU A 651 22.80 9.14 -16.65
C GLU A 651 21.85 9.95 -17.58
N PRO A 652 21.07 9.33 -18.50
CA PRO A 652 20.06 10.05 -19.27
C PRO A 652 18.96 10.69 -18.41
N SER A 653 18.54 10.04 -17.32
CA SER A 653 17.50 10.56 -16.42
C SER A 653 17.94 11.87 -15.75
N SER A 654 19.21 11.96 -15.35
CA SER A 654 19.82 13.16 -14.79
C SER A 654 19.79 14.32 -15.78
N VAL A 655 20.24 14.11 -17.02
CA VAL A 655 20.22 15.15 -18.08
C VAL A 655 18.79 15.58 -18.39
N MET A 656 17.87 14.64 -18.50
CA MET A 656 16.46 14.92 -18.78
C MET A 656 15.81 15.74 -17.66
N THR A 657 16.15 15.48 -16.40
CA THR A 657 15.67 16.27 -15.26
C THR A 657 16.09 17.74 -15.37
N LYS A 658 17.33 18.02 -15.84
CA LYS A 658 17.79 19.40 -16.08
C LYS A 658 16.97 20.09 -17.16
N VAL A 659 16.77 19.40 -18.28
CA VAL A 659 15.98 19.89 -19.42
C VAL A 659 14.57 20.22 -18.94
N PHE A 660 13.92 19.31 -18.22
CA PHE A 660 12.59 19.53 -17.67
C PHE A 660 12.53 20.68 -16.67
N ALA A 661 13.53 20.84 -15.80
CA ALA A 661 13.58 21.93 -14.85
C ALA A 661 13.67 23.32 -15.52
N ALA A 662 14.39 23.42 -16.65
CA ALA A 662 14.54 24.66 -17.41
C ALA A 662 13.31 25.04 -18.28
N ILE A 663 12.40 24.10 -18.55
CA ILE A 663 11.18 24.40 -19.30
C ILE A 663 10.20 25.17 -18.40
N GLU A 664 9.99 26.45 -18.66
CA GLU A 664 8.97 27.27 -18.00
C GLU A 664 7.56 26.96 -18.53
N GLY A 665 6.55 26.91 -17.63
CA GLY A 665 5.15 26.66 -17.97
C GLY A 665 4.75 25.18 -17.99
N ASP A 666 3.84 24.81 -18.90
CA ASP A 666 3.36 23.43 -19.06
C ASP A 666 4.50 22.53 -19.54
N LYS A 667 4.67 21.37 -18.90
CA LYS A 667 5.72 20.39 -19.27
C LYS A 667 5.29 19.60 -20.53
N PRO A 668 6.23 19.24 -21.43
CA PRO A 668 5.90 18.42 -22.60
C PRO A 668 5.60 16.98 -22.19
N ASP A 669 4.72 16.30 -22.91
CA ASP A 669 4.54 14.86 -22.75
C ASP A 669 5.78 14.09 -23.23
N LEU A 670 5.97 12.89 -22.70
CA LEU A 670 7.07 11.99 -23.03
C LEU A 670 6.58 10.88 -23.97
N ALA A 671 7.26 10.68 -25.09
CA ALA A 671 7.13 9.47 -25.90
C ALA A 671 8.32 8.55 -25.64
N ILE A 672 8.08 7.32 -25.21
CA ILE A 672 9.15 6.35 -24.91
C ILE A 672 9.03 5.15 -25.83
N SER A 673 10.15 4.57 -26.24
CA SER A 673 10.12 3.37 -27.07
C SER A 673 9.38 2.21 -26.38
N ARG A 674 8.55 1.52 -27.17
CA ARG A 674 7.80 0.33 -26.74
C ARG A 674 8.74 -0.79 -26.28
N ASN A 675 9.85 -0.98 -27.01
CA ASN A 675 10.88 -1.97 -26.66
C ASN A 675 11.41 -1.80 -25.22
N PHE A 676 11.55 -0.54 -24.79
CA PHE A 676 11.94 -0.19 -23.43
C PHE A 676 10.84 -0.53 -22.42
N LEU A 677 9.60 -0.15 -22.69
CA LEU A 677 8.49 -0.38 -21.77
C LEU A 677 8.10 -1.85 -21.64
N GLU A 678 8.32 -2.67 -22.67
CA GLU A 678 7.96 -4.09 -22.70
C GLU A 678 9.06 -5.01 -22.10
N GLY A 679 10.18 -4.43 -21.67
CA GLY A 679 11.29 -5.16 -21.02
C GLY A 679 12.26 -5.84 -21.98
N ASN A 680 12.27 -5.43 -23.24
CA ASN A 680 13.10 -5.99 -24.32
C ASN A 680 14.33 -5.12 -24.63
N PHE A 681 14.62 -4.11 -23.79
CA PHE A 681 15.75 -3.20 -23.93
C PHE A 681 17.05 -3.82 -23.41
N ASN A 682 18.08 -3.86 -24.26
CA ASN A 682 19.44 -4.25 -23.87
C ASN A 682 20.36 -3.02 -23.79
N PRO A 683 20.87 -2.63 -22.60
CA PRO A 683 21.66 -1.42 -22.40
C PRO A 683 23.04 -1.42 -23.10
N LYS A 684 23.48 -2.55 -23.66
CA LYS A 684 24.74 -2.65 -24.43
C LYS A 684 24.55 -2.40 -25.91
N THR A 685 23.40 -2.73 -26.47
CA THR A 685 23.15 -2.66 -27.91
C THR A 685 22.16 -1.57 -28.28
N ASP A 686 21.27 -1.20 -27.36
CA ASP A 686 20.14 -0.32 -27.63
C ASP A 686 20.39 1.07 -27.03
N LYS A 687 19.86 2.10 -27.70
CA LYS A 687 19.76 3.46 -27.14
C LYS A 687 18.37 3.67 -26.55
N LEU A 688 18.28 4.44 -25.48
CA LEU A 688 17.01 4.90 -24.95
C LEU A 688 16.46 6.00 -25.85
N GLU A 689 15.44 5.68 -26.66
CA GLU A 689 14.78 6.64 -27.55
C GLU A 689 13.63 7.35 -26.84
N VAL A 690 13.71 8.68 -26.75
CA VAL A 690 12.71 9.54 -26.10
C VAL A 690 12.31 10.70 -27.00
N ARG A 691 11.02 11.00 -27.07
CA ARG A 691 10.52 12.19 -27.77
C ARG A 691 9.79 13.12 -26.79
N LEU A 692 10.10 14.40 -26.84
CA LEU A 692 9.35 15.45 -26.16
C LEU A 692 8.24 15.93 -27.10
N VAL A 693 6.98 15.74 -26.68
CA VAL A 693 5.82 16.11 -27.50
C VAL A 693 5.40 17.54 -27.14
N ALA A 694 5.60 18.46 -28.08
CA ALA A 694 5.30 19.88 -27.90
C ALA A 694 3.86 20.21 -28.33
N ILE A 695 3.09 20.80 -27.43
CA ILE A 695 1.72 21.30 -27.66
C ILE A 695 1.82 22.76 -28.14
N GLY A 696 2.27 22.92 -29.39
CA GLY A 696 2.33 24.20 -30.10
C GLY A 696 3.70 24.89 -30.10
N GLU A 697 3.83 25.93 -30.93
CA GLU A 697 5.11 26.59 -31.22
C GLU A 697 5.78 27.22 -30.00
N HIS A 698 5.00 27.76 -29.06
CA HIS A 698 5.56 28.39 -27.85
C HIS A 698 6.24 27.36 -26.93
N GLN A 699 5.56 26.25 -26.64
CA GLN A 699 6.14 25.18 -25.83
C GLN A 699 7.34 24.55 -26.55
N ARG A 700 7.25 24.36 -27.88
CA ARG A 700 8.37 23.88 -28.69
C ARG A 700 9.60 24.77 -28.57
N ALA A 701 9.45 26.08 -28.71
CA ALA A 701 10.55 27.02 -28.56
C ALA A 701 11.17 26.96 -27.16
N ASN A 702 10.35 26.81 -26.11
CA ASN A 702 10.84 26.67 -24.73
C ASN A 702 11.64 25.36 -24.54
N ILE A 703 11.17 24.24 -25.14
CA ILE A 703 11.88 22.96 -25.11
C ILE A 703 13.21 23.07 -25.85
N GLU A 704 13.20 23.61 -27.08
CA GLU A 704 14.42 23.76 -27.89
C GLU A 704 15.44 24.68 -27.21
N ALA A 705 14.99 25.74 -26.54
CA ALA A 705 15.86 26.59 -25.73
C ALA A 705 16.48 25.83 -24.54
N ALA A 706 15.70 25.02 -23.82
CA ALA A 706 16.19 24.19 -22.73
C ALA A 706 17.19 23.13 -23.24
N LEU A 707 16.94 22.49 -24.38
CA LEU A 707 17.87 21.55 -25.00
C LEU A 707 19.18 22.24 -25.40
N GLN A 708 19.11 23.44 -25.98
CA GLN A 708 20.28 24.22 -26.33
C GLN A 708 21.10 24.62 -25.10
N GLN A 709 20.45 24.94 -23.99
CA GLN A 709 21.11 25.26 -22.72
C GLN A 709 21.95 24.08 -22.18
N PHE A 710 21.51 22.84 -22.40
CA PHE A 710 22.16 21.62 -21.90
C PHE A 710 22.77 20.76 -23.02
N ASN A 711 23.15 21.37 -24.15
CA ASN A 711 23.67 20.61 -25.31
C ASN A 711 24.94 19.83 -24.96
N SER A 712 25.84 20.39 -24.15
CA SER A 712 27.05 19.68 -23.72
C SER A 712 26.75 18.40 -22.96
N GLU A 713 25.80 18.44 -22.02
CA GLU A 713 25.44 17.26 -21.25
C GLU A 713 24.60 16.26 -22.03
N LEU A 714 23.82 16.72 -23.02
CA LEU A 714 23.14 15.86 -23.97
C LEU A 714 24.14 15.13 -24.88
N ASP A 715 25.20 15.81 -25.32
CA ASP A 715 26.29 15.21 -26.10
C ASP A 715 26.99 14.11 -25.29
N ASP A 716 27.24 14.34 -23.99
CA ASP A 716 27.87 13.36 -23.08
C ASP A 716 27.07 12.04 -22.96
N VAL A 717 25.74 12.08 -23.09
CA VAL A 717 24.86 10.89 -23.02
C VAL A 717 24.32 10.43 -24.38
N SER A 718 24.75 11.05 -25.49
CA SER A 718 24.21 10.79 -26.83
C SER A 718 24.42 9.36 -27.35
N ASP A 719 25.42 8.65 -26.81
CA ASP A 719 25.64 7.22 -27.09
C ASP A 719 24.67 6.30 -26.33
N LEU A 720 24.00 6.83 -25.31
CA LEU A 720 23.06 6.11 -24.45
C LEU A 720 21.60 6.45 -24.77
N PHE A 721 21.37 7.64 -25.32
CA PHE A 721 20.09 8.32 -25.31
C PHE A 721 19.87 9.10 -26.60
N ASP A 722 18.74 8.89 -27.27
CA ASP A 722 18.31 9.63 -28.46
C ASP A 722 17.08 10.47 -28.11
N LEU A 723 17.26 11.79 -28.04
CA LEU A 723 16.23 12.75 -27.65
C LEU A 723 15.79 13.60 -28.84
N LYS A 724 14.48 13.61 -29.12
CA LYS A 724 13.90 14.41 -30.21
C LYS A 724 12.71 15.24 -29.74
N VAL A 725 12.50 16.41 -30.34
CA VAL A 725 11.29 17.21 -30.15
C VAL A 725 10.35 16.97 -31.33
N VAL A 726 9.11 16.61 -31.05
CA VAL A 726 8.07 16.34 -32.06
C VAL A 726 6.79 17.09 -31.72
N ASP A 727 6.02 17.48 -32.74
CA ASP A 727 4.72 18.13 -32.51
C ASP A 727 3.61 17.10 -32.19
N GLU A 728 3.82 15.87 -32.67
CA GLU A 728 3.00 14.70 -32.37
C GLU A 728 3.80 13.43 -32.66
N ILE A 729 3.50 12.34 -31.95
CA ILE A 729 4.11 11.03 -32.22
C ILE A 729 3.54 10.40 -33.52
N GLY A 730 2.35 10.84 -33.93
CA GLY A 730 1.62 10.25 -35.05
C GLY A 730 1.19 8.80 -34.77
N ALA A 731 1.03 7.99 -35.82
CA ALA A 731 0.73 6.55 -35.72
C ALA A 731 2.00 5.67 -35.55
N ASP A 732 3.08 6.22 -34.97
CA ASP A 732 4.34 5.50 -34.81
C ASP A 732 4.23 4.47 -33.66
N GLU A 733 3.84 3.24 -34.01
CA GLU A 733 3.59 2.13 -33.07
C GLU A 733 4.82 1.77 -32.21
N LYS A 734 6.01 2.28 -32.56
CA LYS A 734 7.24 2.09 -31.80
C LYS A 734 7.31 2.90 -30.52
N PHE A 735 6.48 3.93 -30.35
CA PHE A 735 6.51 4.82 -29.19
C PHE A 735 5.18 4.80 -28.44
N VAL A 736 5.26 4.97 -27.12
CA VAL A 736 4.10 5.12 -26.23
C VAL A 736 4.18 6.51 -25.60
N GLN A 737 3.12 7.30 -25.73
CA GLN A 737 3.00 8.61 -25.08
C GLN A 737 2.60 8.44 -23.61
N ILE A 738 3.31 9.14 -22.72
CA ILE A 738 3.13 9.13 -21.29
C ILE A 738 3.08 10.61 -20.86
N GLU A 739 2.11 10.96 -20.01
CA GLU A 739 2.05 12.28 -19.40
C GLU A 739 3.35 12.53 -18.62
N ALA A 740 3.97 13.68 -18.82
CA ALA A 740 5.16 14.00 -18.05
C ALA A 740 4.83 14.09 -16.56
N PRO A 741 5.65 13.48 -15.69
CA PRO A 741 5.43 13.62 -14.26
C PRO A 741 5.55 15.09 -13.85
N LYS A 742 4.65 15.54 -12.96
CA LYS A 742 4.61 16.94 -12.47
C LYS A 742 5.96 17.44 -11.93
N SER A 743 6.78 16.52 -11.45
CA SER A 743 8.20 16.70 -11.13
C SER A 743 8.98 15.54 -11.73
N VAL A 744 10.04 15.82 -12.49
CA VAL A 744 10.89 14.78 -13.06
C VAL A 744 11.96 14.39 -12.05
N ASP A 745 11.99 13.10 -11.74
CA ASP A 745 12.94 12.47 -10.81
C ASP A 745 14.28 12.19 -11.52
N SER A 746 15.40 12.31 -10.82
CA SER A 746 16.73 12.01 -11.39
C SER A 746 16.93 10.55 -11.80
N ASP A 747 16.04 9.66 -11.39
CA ASP A 747 15.95 8.26 -11.82
C ASP A 747 14.67 7.98 -12.62
N VAL A 748 14.07 8.99 -13.28
CA VAL A 748 12.78 8.86 -13.98
C VAL A 748 12.73 7.67 -14.94
N PHE A 749 13.74 7.45 -15.78
CA PHE A 749 13.71 6.34 -16.74
C PHE A 749 13.91 5.00 -16.05
N PHE A 750 14.70 4.95 -14.99
CA PHE A 750 14.86 3.75 -14.17
C PHE A 750 13.55 3.39 -13.45
N LYS A 751 12.91 4.35 -12.77
CA LYS A 751 11.62 4.18 -12.09
C LYS A 751 10.53 3.77 -13.10
N MET A 752 10.58 4.35 -14.29
CA MET A 752 9.68 4.01 -15.40
C MET A 752 9.92 2.59 -15.91
N TYR A 753 11.16 2.18 -16.18
CA TYR A 753 11.48 0.79 -16.57
C TYR A 753 11.12 -0.21 -15.48
N SER A 754 11.38 0.13 -14.21
CA SER A 754 10.99 -0.72 -13.10
C SER A 754 9.48 -0.91 -13.05
N HIS A 755 8.72 0.17 -13.20
CA HIS A 755 7.27 0.13 -13.19
C HIS A 755 6.70 -0.63 -14.39
N PHE A 756 7.32 -0.46 -15.58
CA PHE A 756 6.77 -0.92 -16.85
C PHE A 756 7.32 -2.26 -17.36
N ALA A 757 8.58 -2.58 -17.10
CA ALA A 757 9.22 -3.79 -17.57
C ALA A 757 9.45 -4.80 -16.45
N LEU A 758 10.13 -4.42 -15.37
CA LEU A 758 10.63 -5.38 -14.38
C LEU A 758 9.51 -6.19 -13.71
N LYS A 759 8.38 -5.54 -13.40
CA LYS A 759 7.20 -6.17 -12.81
C LYS A 759 6.61 -7.32 -13.61
N LYS A 760 6.72 -7.31 -14.95
CA LYS A 760 6.20 -8.36 -15.84
C LYS A 760 6.77 -9.73 -15.50
N THR A 761 8.07 -9.77 -15.23
CA THR A 761 8.76 -10.98 -14.84
C THR A 761 8.82 -11.09 -13.32
N GLY A 762 8.05 -10.30 -12.56
CA GLY A 762 8.12 -10.12 -11.12
C GLY A 762 9.51 -9.78 -10.57
N LEU A 763 10.33 -9.03 -11.33
CA LEU A 763 11.55 -8.43 -10.79
C LEU A 763 11.19 -7.10 -10.11
N ASP A 764 11.70 -6.88 -8.91
CA ASP A 764 11.57 -5.61 -8.19
C ASP A 764 12.96 -5.08 -7.80
N TYR A 765 13.03 -3.81 -7.40
CA TYR A 765 14.26 -3.17 -6.94
C TYR A 765 14.15 -2.65 -5.51
N SER A 766 15.28 -2.61 -4.82
CA SER A 766 15.44 -2.01 -3.51
C SER A 766 16.63 -1.05 -3.48
N VAL A 767 16.53 0.01 -2.68
CA VAL A 767 17.65 0.92 -2.40
C VAL A 767 18.25 0.53 -1.06
N THR A 768 19.50 0.10 -1.07
CA THR A 768 20.23 -0.28 0.14
C THR A 768 20.56 0.94 1.02
N ASN A 769 20.96 0.71 2.27
CA ASN A 769 21.42 1.76 3.19
C ASN A 769 22.60 2.58 2.64
N SER A 770 23.37 2.04 1.68
CA SER A 770 24.48 2.73 1.03
C SER A 770 24.06 3.52 -0.22
N ALA A 771 22.75 3.59 -0.51
CA ALA A 771 22.15 4.18 -1.71
C ALA A 771 22.35 3.38 -3.02
N ASN A 772 22.83 2.13 -2.92
CA ASN A 772 22.95 1.24 -4.08
C ASN A 772 21.61 0.60 -4.43
N VAL A 773 21.31 0.48 -5.73
CA VAL A 773 20.14 -0.23 -6.23
C VAL A 773 20.47 -1.72 -6.37
N THR A 774 19.63 -2.56 -5.80
CA THR A 774 19.68 -4.01 -5.94
C THR A 774 18.38 -4.51 -6.53
N PHE A 775 18.44 -5.59 -7.32
CA PHE A 775 17.28 -6.22 -7.94
C PHE A 775 17.04 -7.58 -7.33
N LYS A 776 15.77 -7.99 -7.23
CA LYS A 776 15.39 -9.33 -6.77
C LYS A 776 14.09 -9.76 -7.43
N PHE A 777 14.01 -11.03 -7.82
CA PHE A 777 12.75 -11.62 -8.24
C PHE A 777 11.84 -11.88 -7.05
N LEU A 778 10.64 -11.30 -7.08
CA LEU A 778 9.56 -11.58 -6.14
C LEU A 778 9.02 -12.99 -6.42
N PRO A 779 8.73 -13.84 -5.42
CA PRO A 779 8.08 -15.14 -5.60
C PRO A 779 6.57 -14.96 -5.89
N THR A 780 6.27 -14.18 -6.91
CA THR A 780 4.93 -13.89 -7.39
C THR A 780 4.45 -14.96 -8.34
N GLU A 781 3.14 -15.21 -8.30
CA GLU A 781 2.41 -15.96 -9.34
C GLU A 781 1.72 -15.03 -10.34
N VAL A 782 1.77 -13.72 -10.09
CA VAL A 782 1.08 -12.68 -10.84
C VAL A 782 2.07 -12.06 -11.83
N THR A 783 1.80 -12.21 -13.12
CA THR A 783 2.48 -11.42 -14.15
C THR A 783 1.71 -10.12 -14.33
N GLU A 784 2.26 -9.02 -13.82
CA GLU A 784 1.78 -7.68 -14.17
C GLU A 784 2.46 -7.27 -15.48
N ASN A 785 1.92 -7.74 -16.60
CA ASN A 785 2.24 -7.12 -17.86
C ASN A 785 1.69 -5.69 -17.81
N VAL A 786 2.58 -4.73 -18.04
CA VAL A 786 2.26 -3.30 -18.08
C VAL A 786 1.28 -2.93 -19.18
N CYS A 787 1.16 -3.85 -20.11
CA CYS A 787 0.09 -3.99 -21.07
C CYS A 787 -0.09 -5.49 -21.26
N ASP A 788 -0.86 -6.14 -20.38
CA ASP A 788 -1.13 -7.56 -20.52
C ASP A 788 -1.56 -7.91 -21.93
N ILE A 789 -0.95 -8.94 -22.50
CA ILE A 789 -1.37 -9.45 -23.80
C ILE A 789 -2.65 -10.29 -23.60
N SER A 790 -3.09 -10.47 -22.34
CA SER A 790 -4.49 -10.69 -21.93
C SER A 790 -5.29 -9.39 -21.64
N ALA A 791 -4.63 -8.24 -21.41
CA ALA A 791 -5.19 -6.89 -21.24
C ALA A 791 -4.24 -5.72 -21.62
N LYS A 792 -4.28 -5.32 -22.91
CA LYS A 792 -4.07 -3.95 -23.44
C LYS A 792 -2.64 -3.37 -23.62
N ASN A 793 -2.06 -3.54 -24.82
CA ASN A 793 -1.47 -2.40 -25.57
C ASN A 793 -2.20 -2.12 -26.89
N PHE A 794 -3.50 -2.36 -26.84
CA PHE A 794 -4.52 -1.49 -27.38
C PHE A 794 -5.59 -1.50 -26.32
N CYS A 795 -6.04 -0.34 -25.99
CA CYS A 795 -6.79 -0.14 -24.80
C CYS A 795 -8.13 0.37 -25.30
N ALA A 796 -9.17 -0.44 -25.08
CA ALA A 796 -10.59 -0.25 -25.34
C ALA A 796 -11.04 0.78 -26.43
N THR A 797 -11.78 0.24 -27.41
CA THR A 797 -12.72 0.95 -28.31
C THR A 797 -14.17 0.96 -27.78
N ALA A 798 -14.42 0.24 -26.68
CA ALA A 798 -15.63 0.15 -25.86
C ALA A 798 -15.36 -0.81 -24.68
N TYR A 799 -16.35 -1.17 -23.84
CA TYR A 799 -16.23 -1.84 -22.53
C TYR A 799 -15.16 -2.95 -22.39
N PHE A 800 -14.81 -3.65 -23.48
CA PHE A 800 -13.76 -4.68 -23.53
C PHE A 800 -12.77 -4.47 -24.69
N SER A 801 -11.49 -4.76 -24.45
CA SER A 801 -10.42 -4.45 -25.41
C SER A 801 -10.33 -5.45 -26.57
N PRO A 802 -10.11 -4.99 -27.82
CA PRO A 802 -9.99 -5.87 -28.97
C PRO A 802 -8.67 -6.63 -29.02
N GLY A 803 -8.72 -7.85 -29.53
CA GLY A 803 -7.60 -8.74 -29.80
C GLY A 803 -6.88 -8.43 -31.11
N LYS A 804 -5.78 -9.15 -31.36
CA LYS A 804 -4.81 -8.83 -32.42
C LYS A 804 -5.43 -8.70 -33.82
N LYS A 805 -6.30 -9.65 -34.19
CA LYS A 805 -6.91 -9.69 -35.53
C LYS A 805 -7.83 -8.50 -35.78
N VAL A 806 -8.64 -8.11 -34.81
CA VAL A 806 -9.52 -6.93 -34.91
C VAL A 806 -8.69 -5.66 -35.04
N ARG A 807 -7.56 -5.56 -34.34
CA ARG A 807 -6.64 -4.40 -34.43
C ARG A 807 -6.00 -4.27 -35.81
N GLU A 808 -5.56 -5.37 -36.40
CA GLU A 808 -5.02 -5.37 -37.77
C GLU A 808 -6.09 -4.96 -38.79
N LEU A 809 -7.33 -5.45 -38.61
CA LEU A 809 -8.45 -5.09 -39.47
C LEU A 809 -8.91 -3.63 -39.29
N ALA A 810 -8.78 -3.06 -38.09
CA ALA A 810 -9.07 -1.65 -37.81
C ALA A 810 -8.23 -0.70 -38.67
N GLN A 811 -6.97 -1.05 -38.99
CA GLN A 811 -6.14 -0.25 -39.91
C GLN A 811 -6.70 -0.24 -41.34
N SER A 812 -7.22 -1.38 -41.81
CA SER A 812 -7.90 -1.46 -43.11
C SER A 812 -9.23 -0.70 -43.12
N PHE A 813 -9.94 -0.71 -42.00
CA PHE A 813 -11.16 0.04 -41.74
C PHE A 813 -10.92 1.55 -41.83
N ARG A 814 -9.82 2.04 -41.22
CA ARG A 814 -9.43 3.47 -41.23
C ARG A 814 -9.34 4.08 -42.63
N ASN A 815 -8.84 3.32 -43.60
CA ASN A 815 -8.65 3.79 -44.98
C ASN A 815 -9.96 4.04 -45.74
N LEU A 816 -11.08 3.48 -45.26
CA LEU A 816 -12.40 3.62 -45.89
C LEU A 816 -13.13 4.89 -45.45
N PHE A 817 -12.82 5.42 -44.28
CA PHE A 817 -13.51 6.55 -43.66
C PHE A 817 -12.67 7.84 -43.72
N LYS A 818 -12.09 8.17 -44.88
CA LYS A 818 -11.26 9.39 -45.10
C LYS A 818 -12.01 10.73 -44.88
N ASN A 819 -13.30 10.70 -44.54
CA ASN A 819 -14.14 11.89 -44.35
C ASN A 819 -14.47 12.08 -42.86
N THR A 820 -14.35 13.30 -42.34
CA THR A 820 -14.75 13.74 -40.98
C THR A 820 -16.26 13.62 -40.69
N ALA A 821 -17.05 13.09 -41.62
CA ALA A 821 -18.50 12.95 -41.52
C ALA A 821 -18.95 12.19 -40.25
N PHE A 822 -18.20 11.19 -39.79
CA PHE A 822 -18.54 10.43 -38.56
C PHE A 822 -18.42 11.29 -37.30
N LYS A 823 -17.36 12.10 -37.15
CA LYS A 823 -17.20 13.06 -36.04
C LYS A 823 -18.36 14.04 -35.99
N SER A 824 -18.71 14.61 -37.15
CA SER A 824 -19.84 15.54 -37.26
C SER A 824 -21.17 14.88 -36.91
N LYS A 825 -21.40 13.63 -37.34
CA LYS A 825 -22.61 12.87 -36.98
C LYS A 825 -22.66 12.53 -35.49
N PHE A 826 -21.53 12.16 -34.90
CA PHE A 826 -21.42 11.90 -33.47
C PHE A 826 -21.71 13.17 -32.65
N ASP A 827 -21.10 14.31 -33.01
CA ASP A 827 -21.35 15.61 -32.36
C ASP A 827 -22.81 16.09 -32.56
N GLN A 828 -23.39 15.85 -33.74
CA GLN A 828 -24.82 16.09 -33.98
C GLN A 828 -25.70 15.21 -33.08
N TYR A 829 -25.31 13.96 -32.85
CA TYR A 829 -26.03 13.06 -31.96
C TYR A 829 -25.95 13.51 -30.50
N ILE A 830 -24.76 13.88 -30.01
CA ILE A 830 -24.59 14.49 -28.68
C ILE A 830 -25.46 15.73 -28.52
N SER A 831 -25.46 16.61 -29.54
CA SER A 831 -26.28 17.83 -29.53
C SER A 831 -27.78 17.49 -29.48
N ARG A 832 -28.21 16.48 -30.23
CA ARG A 832 -29.61 15.99 -30.20
C ARG A 832 -29.98 15.39 -28.84
N ALA A 833 -29.06 14.65 -28.22
CA ALA A 833 -29.23 14.06 -26.89
C ALA A 833 -29.42 15.13 -25.82
N ASN A 834 -28.54 16.14 -25.81
CA ASN A 834 -28.57 17.26 -24.85
C ASN A 834 -29.78 18.19 -25.06
N ASN A 835 -30.26 18.34 -26.29
CA ASN A 835 -31.45 19.13 -26.59
C ASN A 835 -32.78 18.39 -26.34
N GLY A 836 -32.72 17.16 -25.79
CA GLY A 836 -33.91 16.36 -25.50
C GLY A 836 -34.69 15.93 -26.76
N SER A 837 -34.05 15.95 -27.93
CA SER A 837 -34.64 15.64 -29.23
C SER A 837 -34.51 14.17 -29.64
N LEU A 838 -33.83 13.36 -28.83
CA LEU A 838 -33.86 11.90 -28.94
C LEU A 838 -35.19 11.39 -28.35
N TYR A 839 -35.84 10.50 -29.09
CA TYR A 839 -37.20 10.04 -28.81
C TYR A 839 -37.25 9.22 -27.51
N GLY A 840 -38.29 9.39 -26.68
CA GLY A 840 -38.72 8.40 -25.69
C GLY A 840 -38.69 8.81 -24.21
N PHE A 841 -37.62 9.46 -23.72
CA PHE A 841 -37.36 9.49 -22.28
C PHE A 841 -37.42 10.88 -21.60
N SER A 842 -36.95 11.94 -22.26
CA SER A 842 -36.82 13.28 -21.63
C SER A 842 -38.15 13.94 -21.23
N LYS A 843 -39.28 13.46 -21.76
CA LYS A 843 -40.61 14.00 -21.44
C LYS A 843 -41.31 13.29 -20.27
N THR A 844 -40.84 12.11 -19.84
CA THR A 844 -41.59 11.26 -18.90
C THR A 844 -40.84 10.95 -17.60
N SER A 845 -39.51 10.93 -17.57
CA SER A 845 -38.74 10.53 -16.38
C SER A 845 -38.47 11.63 -15.36
N GLY A 846 -38.63 12.90 -15.73
CA GLY A 846 -38.33 14.03 -14.85
C GLY A 846 -36.89 14.05 -14.32
N MET A 847 -35.95 13.34 -14.95
CA MET A 847 -34.53 13.30 -14.57
C MET A 847 -33.67 14.07 -15.59
N LYS A 848 -32.67 14.80 -15.08
CA LYS A 848 -31.68 15.50 -15.91
C LYS A 848 -30.51 14.59 -16.26
N TYR A 849 -30.13 14.60 -17.53
CA TYR A 849 -28.87 14.03 -18.00
C TYR A 849 -28.19 15.00 -18.98
N THR A 850 -26.87 14.84 -19.14
CA THR A 850 -26.06 15.58 -20.11
C THR A 850 -25.00 14.66 -20.68
N VAL A 851 -24.86 14.60 -22.00
CA VAL A 851 -23.74 13.94 -22.66
C VAL A 851 -22.60 14.94 -22.81
N LYS A 852 -21.45 14.65 -22.21
CA LYS A 852 -20.23 15.46 -22.36
C LYS A 852 -19.19 14.66 -23.12
N LYS A 853 -18.75 15.19 -24.26
CA LYS A 853 -17.56 14.68 -24.95
C LYS A 853 -16.33 15.40 -24.41
N GLU A 854 -15.33 14.64 -23.97
CA GLU A 854 -14.06 15.16 -23.51
C GLU A 854 -12.93 14.53 -24.32
N ILE A 855 -11.98 15.36 -24.75
CA ILE A 855 -10.69 14.87 -25.24
C ILE A 855 -9.73 14.94 -24.06
N VAL A 856 -9.23 13.79 -23.64
CA VAL A 856 -8.32 13.65 -22.50
C VAL A 856 -6.95 13.20 -22.99
N ASN A 857 -5.92 13.41 -22.16
CA ASN A 857 -4.56 13.05 -22.52
C ASN A 857 -4.36 11.53 -22.53
N SER A 858 -4.97 10.84 -21.58
CA SER A 858 -4.91 9.38 -21.45
C SER A 858 -6.20 8.85 -20.81
N LEU A 859 -6.49 7.56 -21.00
CA LEU A 859 -7.60 6.87 -20.36
C LEU A 859 -7.10 5.63 -19.60
N PRO A 860 -7.86 5.13 -18.60
CA PRO A 860 -7.46 3.99 -17.78
C PRO A 860 -7.11 2.76 -18.62
N ASN A 861 -5.99 2.13 -18.26
CA ASN A 861 -5.43 0.99 -18.99
C ASN A 861 -5.09 1.29 -20.46
N GLY A 862 -4.87 2.57 -20.79
CA GLY A 862 -4.47 3.14 -22.08
C GLY A 862 -5.59 3.48 -23.06
N SER A 863 -6.87 3.41 -22.64
CA SER A 863 -8.01 3.33 -23.57
C SER A 863 -8.05 4.44 -24.64
N LEU A 864 -8.60 4.17 -25.83
CA LEU A 864 -8.75 5.20 -26.87
C LEU A 864 -10.12 5.88 -26.81
N GLY A 865 -11.14 5.16 -26.35
CA GLY A 865 -12.47 5.66 -26.03
C GLY A 865 -13.01 5.01 -24.77
N GLN A 866 -13.85 5.72 -24.03
CA GLN A 866 -14.73 5.13 -23.02
C GLN A 866 -15.97 5.98 -22.79
N ILE A 867 -17.07 5.34 -22.36
CA ILE A 867 -18.26 6.02 -21.85
C ILE A 867 -18.41 5.65 -20.37
N ILE A 868 -18.41 6.64 -19.50
CA ILE A 868 -18.59 6.45 -18.06
C ILE A 868 -19.76 7.28 -17.51
N PRO A 869 -20.56 6.74 -16.58
CA PRO A 869 -21.57 7.52 -15.89
C PRO A 869 -20.92 8.31 -14.75
N GLU A 870 -21.29 9.58 -14.60
CA GLU A 870 -20.89 10.44 -13.51
C GLU A 870 -22.07 11.32 -13.07
N PHE A 871 -22.10 11.79 -11.83
CA PHE A 871 -23.06 12.79 -11.40
C PHE A 871 -22.42 14.17 -11.27
N ASP A 872 -23.09 15.17 -11.84
CA ASP A 872 -22.72 16.57 -11.74
C ASP A 872 -23.86 17.37 -11.10
N ALA A 873 -23.52 18.18 -10.10
CA ALA A 873 -24.50 18.94 -9.32
C ALA A 873 -25.26 19.99 -10.12
N LYS A 874 -24.84 20.32 -11.35
CA LYS A 874 -25.54 21.22 -12.27
C LYS A 874 -26.16 20.44 -13.43
N ASP A 875 -25.49 19.41 -13.93
CA ASP A 875 -25.83 18.74 -15.19
C ASP A 875 -26.56 17.39 -15.02
N GLY A 876 -26.75 16.94 -13.78
CA GLY A 876 -27.41 15.68 -13.46
C GLY A 876 -26.54 14.48 -13.79
N LEU A 877 -27.10 13.48 -14.46
CA LEU A 877 -26.33 12.32 -14.93
C LEU A 877 -25.49 12.76 -16.13
N VAL A 878 -24.18 12.82 -15.95
CA VAL A 878 -23.23 13.06 -17.02
C VAL A 878 -22.85 11.73 -17.66
N ILE A 879 -23.23 11.56 -18.93
CA ILE A 879 -22.73 10.49 -19.79
C ILE A 879 -21.45 11.03 -20.40
N LYS A 880 -20.33 10.74 -19.75
CA LYS A 880 -19.05 11.28 -20.14
C LYS A 880 -18.42 10.37 -21.18
N VAL A 881 -18.42 10.82 -22.44
CA VAL A 881 -17.72 10.14 -23.54
C VAL A 881 -16.34 10.73 -23.64
N GLN A 882 -15.34 9.98 -23.21
CA GLN A 882 -13.96 10.42 -23.24
C GLN A 882 -13.24 9.74 -24.40
N PHE A 883 -12.47 10.52 -25.15
CA PHE A 883 -11.53 10.00 -26.13
C PHE A 883 -10.14 10.49 -25.79
N THR A 884 -9.12 9.68 -26.06
CA THR A 884 -7.79 10.25 -26.22
C THR A 884 -7.73 11.07 -27.51
N LYS A 885 -6.74 11.95 -27.65
CA LYS A 885 -6.50 12.66 -28.91
C LYS A 885 -6.40 11.67 -30.07
N GLU A 886 -5.70 10.55 -29.87
CA GLU A 886 -5.58 9.47 -30.84
C GLU A 886 -6.92 8.78 -31.14
N GLY A 887 -7.68 8.42 -30.10
CA GLY A 887 -8.97 7.75 -30.26
C GLY A 887 -9.98 8.58 -31.03
N TRP A 888 -10.01 9.89 -30.80
CA TRP A 888 -10.88 10.79 -31.55
C TRP A 888 -10.53 10.85 -33.05
N GLU A 889 -9.26 10.70 -33.40
CA GLU A 889 -8.80 10.68 -34.79
C GLU A 889 -8.99 9.32 -35.50
N ARG A 890 -9.50 8.32 -34.78
CA ARG A 890 -9.73 6.97 -35.29
C ARG A 890 -11.23 6.71 -35.56
N PRO A 891 -11.65 6.55 -36.83
CA PRO A 891 -13.06 6.38 -37.18
C PRO A 891 -13.70 5.14 -36.56
N GLU A 892 -12.94 4.06 -36.42
CA GLU A 892 -13.39 2.83 -35.75
C GLU A 892 -13.77 3.09 -34.29
N VAL A 893 -12.95 3.83 -33.54
CA VAL A 893 -13.18 4.14 -32.12
C VAL A 893 -14.43 5.02 -31.98
N VAL A 894 -14.53 6.08 -32.79
CA VAL A 894 -15.68 7.00 -32.73
C VAL A 894 -16.98 6.30 -33.17
N LEU A 895 -16.93 5.37 -34.13
CA LEU A 895 -18.12 4.62 -34.57
C LEU A 895 -18.58 3.59 -33.53
N GLU A 896 -17.67 2.93 -32.83
CA GLU A 896 -18.02 2.04 -31.72
C GLU A 896 -18.68 2.83 -30.59
N GLU A 897 -18.07 3.93 -30.13
CA GLU A 897 -18.65 4.76 -29.08
C GLU A 897 -19.94 5.46 -29.52
N TYR A 898 -20.09 5.75 -30.82
CA TYR A 898 -21.37 6.20 -31.38
C TYR A 898 -22.44 5.10 -31.29
N GLY A 899 -22.08 3.87 -31.65
CA GLY A 899 -22.96 2.70 -31.50
C GLY A 899 -23.41 2.51 -30.05
N HIS A 900 -22.47 2.53 -29.11
CA HIS A 900 -22.77 2.41 -27.68
C HIS A 900 -23.64 3.55 -27.17
N LEU A 901 -23.35 4.79 -27.57
CA LEU A 901 -24.18 5.92 -27.19
C LEU A 901 -25.62 5.75 -27.70
N LYS A 902 -25.84 5.25 -28.93
CA LYS A 902 -27.18 4.92 -29.44
C LYS A 902 -27.85 3.81 -28.61
N GLN A 903 -27.11 2.78 -28.18
CA GLN A 903 -27.65 1.75 -27.30
C GLN A 903 -28.08 2.31 -25.94
N ILE A 904 -27.27 3.18 -25.33
CA ILE A 904 -27.55 3.81 -24.03
C ILE A 904 -28.88 4.58 -24.07
N PHE A 905 -29.22 5.16 -25.22
CA PHE A 905 -30.49 5.85 -25.46
C PHE A 905 -31.61 4.95 -26.01
N GLY A 906 -31.45 3.63 -26.01
CA GLY A 906 -32.48 2.67 -26.43
C GLY A 906 -32.71 2.59 -27.94
N GLU A 907 -31.82 3.14 -28.77
CA GLU A 907 -31.91 3.05 -30.24
C GLU A 907 -31.25 1.76 -30.77
N SER A 908 -31.55 0.61 -30.15
CA SER A 908 -30.98 -0.70 -30.51
C SER A 908 -32.04 -1.74 -30.87
N SER A 909 -31.64 -2.76 -31.65
CA SER A 909 -32.56 -3.80 -32.12
C SER A 909 -33.01 -4.78 -31.02
N LYS A 910 -32.24 -4.87 -29.94
CA LYS A 910 -32.46 -5.78 -28.81
C LYS A 910 -32.93 -5.07 -27.53
N GLU A 911 -33.01 -3.74 -27.53
CA GLU A 911 -33.42 -2.91 -26.38
C GLU A 911 -32.69 -3.27 -25.08
N LEU A 912 -31.37 -3.54 -25.15
CA LEU A 912 -30.56 -3.97 -23.99
C LEU A 912 -30.46 -2.90 -22.90
N PHE A 913 -30.50 -1.63 -23.27
CA PHE A 913 -30.68 -0.51 -22.36
C PHE A 913 -31.94 0.22 -22.77
N HIS A 914 -32.85 0.40 -21.82
CA HIS A 914 -34.08 1.15 -22.05
C HIS A 914 -33.83 2.66 -21.91
N ASP A 915 -32.90 3.05 -21.02
CA ASP A 915 -32.54 4.45 -20.77
C ASP A 915 -31.12 4.58 -20.17
N PRO A 916 -30.54 5.79 -20.15
CA PRO A 916 -29.20 6.01 -19.64
C PRO A 916 -29.00 5.71 -18.15
N PHE A 917 -30.05 5.75 -17.35
CA PHE A 917 -29.97 5.46 -15.91
C PHE A 917 -29.89 3.96 -15.67
N HIS A 918 -30.64 3.17 -16.45
CA HIS A 918 -30.50 1.72 -16.45
C HIS A 918 -29.08 1.29 -16.86
N TRP A 919 -28.52 1.89 -17.91
CA TRP A 919 -27.12 1.67 -18.27
C TRP A 919 -26.17 2.04 -17.12
N ALA A 920 -26.31 3.24 -16.55
CA ALA A 920 -25.44 3.70 -15.46
C ALA A 920 -25.44 2.75 -14.24
N ALA A 921 -26.61 2.21 -13.87
CA ALA A 921 -26.71 1.22 -12.79
C ALA A 921 -25.95 -0.08 -13.12
N LEU A 922 -26.11 -0.62 -14.34
CA LEU A 922 -25.37 -1.81 -14.79
C LEU A 922 -23.86 -1.56 -14.85
N SER A 923 -23.44 -0.37 -15.29
CA SER A 923 -22.05 0.07 -15.31
C SER A 923 -21.43 0.04 -13.91
N LEU A 924 -22.11 0.63 -12.92
CA LEU A 924 -21.67 0.67 -11.53
C LEU A 924 -21.63 -0.74 -10.92
N ASN A 925 -22.63 -1.59 -11.20
CA ASN A 925 -22.65 -2.98 -10.74
C ASN A 925 -21.47 -3.79 -11.27
N ALA A 926 -21.14 -3.63 -12.56
CA ALA A 926 -20.00 -4.31 -13.18
C ALA A 926 -18.67 -3.82 -12.61
N GLN A 927 -18.52 -2.51 -12.38
CA GLN A 927 -17.35 -1.93 -11.69
C GLN A 927 -17.19 -2.47 -10.26
N GLN A 928 -18.31 -2.77 -9.58
CA GLN A 928 -18.35 -3.41 -8.26
C GLN A 928 -18.29 -4.94 -8.33
N GLY A 929 -17.93 -5.52 -9.49
CA GLY A 929 -17.59 -6.93 -9.62
C GLY A 929 -18.75 -7.88 -9.91
N SER A 930 -19.94 -7.41 -10.29
CA SER A 930 -21.04 -8.29 -10.69
C SER A 930 -20.81 -8.92 -12.06
N ASN A 931 -20.75 -10.25 -12.15
CA ASN A 931 -20.58 -10.92 -13.45
C ASN A 931 -21.89 -10.99 -14.25
N ARG A 932 -23.06 -10.89 -13.60
CA ARG A 932 -24.35 -10.75 -14.29
C ARG A 932 -24.44 -9.45 -15.07
N SER A 933 -24.02 -8.34 -14.44
CA SER A 933 -23.96 -7.04 -15.10
C SER A 933 -22.88 -7.02 -16.20
N LYS A 934 -21.72 -7.66 -15.99
CA LYS A 934 -20.72 -7.87 -17.05
C LYS A 934 -21.27 -8.67 -18.23
N GLU A 935 -22.09 -9.68 -17.99
CA GLU A 935 -22.72 -10.49 -19.04
C GLU A 935 -23.64 -9.63 -19.92
N VAL A 936 -24.47 -8.77 -19.32
CA VAL A 936 -25.33 -7.84 -20.09
C VAL A 936 -24.49 -6.87 -20.91
N LEU A 937 -23.42 -6.32 -20.34
CA LEU A 937 -22.52 -5.42 -21.04
C LEU A 937 -21.77 -6.12 -22.19
N ALA A 938 -21.37 -7.38 -22.00
CA ALA A 938 -20.78 -8.20 -23.07
C ALA A 938 -21.80 -8.58 -24.16
N GLU A 939 -23.09 -8.66 -23.83
CA GLU A 939 -24.16 -8.79 -24.83
C GLU A 939 -24.36 -7.49 -25.63
N ALA A 940 -24.20 -6.34 -24.96
CA ALA A 940 -24.23 -5.04 -25.62
C ALA A 940 -23.11 -4.87 -26.66
N GLU A 941 -21.91 -5.40 -26.39
CA GLU A 941 -20.81 -5.49 -27.37
C GLU A 941 -21.16 -6.31 -28.61
N SER A 942 -22.06 -7.30 -28.51
CA SER A 942 -22.51 -8.08 -29.67
C SER A 942 -23.55 -7.29 -30.48
N ASP A 943 -24.50 -6.67 -29.77
CA ASP A 943 -25.55 -5.85 -30.38
C ASP A 943 -24.98 -4.60 -31.08
N VAL A 944 -23.92 -3.99 -30.54
CA VAL A 944 -23.33 -2.77 -31.11
C VAL A 944 -22.78 -3.01 -32.51
N LEU A 945 -22.31 -4.22 -32.82
CA LEU A 945 -21.78 -4.57 -34.16
C LEU A 945 -22.84 -4.45 -35.24
N SER A 946 -24.10 -4.77 -34.91
CA SER A 946 -25.23 -4.57 -35.82
C SER A 946 -25.55 -3.09 -36.05
N ILE A 947 -25.40 -2.26 -35.01
CA ILE A 947 -25.60 -0.81 -35.08
C ILE A 947 -24.49 -0.17 -35.90
N ILE A 948 -23.23 -0.57 -35.68
CA ILE A 948 -22.08 -0.10 -36.46
C ILE A 948 -22.28 -0.46 -37.94
N LYS A 949 -22.79 -1.66 -38.24
CA LYS A 949 -23.16 -2.03 -39.62
C LYS A 949 -24.20 -1.07 -40.21
N GLY A 950 -25.27 -0.76 -39.47
CA GLY A 950 -26.27 0.23 -39.90
C GLY A 950 -25.68 1.64 -40.09
N LEU A 951 -24.87 2.11 -39.14
CA LEU A 951 -24.19 3.41 -39.19
C LEU A 951 -23.23 3.50 -40.39
N SER A 952 -22.51 2.41 -40.70
CA SER A 952 -21.62 2.36 -41.87
C SER A 952 -22.41 2.54 -43.18
N GLN A 953 -23.61 1.96 -43.27
CA GLN A 953 -24.51 2.11 -44.42
C GLN A 953 -25.09 3.53 -44.51
N GLU A 954 -25.53 4.11 -43.38
CA GLU A 954 -25.98 5.51 -43.30
C GLU A 954 -24.90 6.49 -43.77
N LEU A 955 -23.63 6.18 -43.49
CA LEU A 955 -22.46 6.94 -43.92
C LEU A 955 -22.02 6.63 -45.36
N SER A 956 -22.77 5.79 -46.09
CA SER A 956 -22.43 5.32 -47.44
C SER A 956 -21.08 4.61 -47.55
N VAL A 957 -20.62 3.98 -46.46
CA VAL A 957 -19.41 3.17 -46.39
C VAL A 957 -19.80 1.70 -46.33
N ASN A 958 -20.15 1.13 -47.48
CA ASN A 958 -20.41 -0.29 -47.62
C ASN A 958 -19.19 -0.97 -48.28
N SER A 959 -18.48 -1.81 -47.54
CA SER A 959 -17.33 -2.54 -48.04
C SER A 959 -17.16 -3.89 -47.35
N SER A 960 -16.58 -4.85 -48.06
CA SER A 960 -16.23 -6.15 -47.49
C SER A 960 -15.28 -6.06 -46.30
N ALA A 961 -14.50 -4.98 -46.15
CA ALA A 961 -13.60 -4.81 -45.01
C ALA A 961 -14.36 -4.41 -43.73
N VAL A 962 -15.47 -3.68 -43.84
CA VAL A 962 -16.37 -3.42 -42.71
C VAL A 962 -16.97 -4.74 -42.23
N ASP A 963 -17.47 -5.57 -43.15
CA ASP A 963 -17.99 -6.90 -42.78
C ASP A 963 -16.90 -7.80 -42.16
N THR A 964 -15.70 -7.80 -42.72
CA THR A 964 -14.56 -8.58 -42.18
C THR A 964 -14.17 -8.12 -40.77
N TYR A 965 -14.16 -6.79 -40.52
CA TYR A 965 -13.91 -6.22 -39.20
C TYR A 965 -14.96 -6.67 -38.19
N LEU A 966 -16.24 -6.54 -38.54
CA LEU A 966 -17.36 -6.90 -37.68
C LEU A 966 -17.39 -8.41 -37.38
N GLU A 967 -17.12 -9.26 -38.37
CA GLU A 967 -17.00 -10.71 -38.16
C GLU A 967 -15.88 -11.07 -37.20
N ALA A 968 -14.71 -10.43 -37.33
CA ALA A 968 -13.60 -10.65 -36.41
C ALA A 968 -13.93 -10.16 -34.99
N ARG A 969 -14.58 -9.01 -34.86
CA ARG A 969 -15.01 -8.47 -33.57
C ARG A 969 -16.07 -9.36 -32.92
N GLN A 970 -17.00 -9.91 -33.70
CA GLN A 970 -17.99 -10.86 -33.20
C GLN A 970 -17.34 -12.09 -32.55
N VAL A 971 -16.29 -12.66 -33.17
CA VAL A 971 -15.58 -13.82 -32.60
C VAL A 971 -14.95 -13.49 -31.24
N GLU A 972 -14.41 -12.28 -31.06
CA GLU A 972 -13.85 -11.84 -29.77
C GLU A 972 -14.94 -11.65 -28.72
N VAL A 973 -16.06 -11.04 -29.11
CA VAL A 973 -17.22 -10.88 -28.22
C VAL A 973 -17.77 -12.24 -27.79
N ASP A 974 -17.86 -13.21 -28.70
CA ASP A 974 -18.30 -14.57 -28.39
C ASP A 974 -17.34 -15.28 -27.41
N ALA A 975 -16.03 -15.03 -27.53
CA ALA A 975 -15.03 -15.57 -26.61
C ALA A 975 -15.12 -14.94 -25.22
N LEU A 976 -15.30 -13.63 -25.15
CA LEU A 976 -15.52 -12.89 -23.92
C LEU A 976 -16.77 -13.38 -23.19
N GLN A 977 -17.89 -13.52 -23.91
CA GLN A 977 -19.14 -14.04 -23.35
C GLN A 977 -18.95 -15.43 -22.75
N LYS A 978 -18.23 -16.33 -23.42
CA LYS A 978 -17.91 -17.66 -22.88
C LYS A 978 -17.06 -17.60 -21.60
N SER A 979 -16.15 -16.64 -21.49
CA SER A 979 -15.34 -16.45 -20.28
C SER A 979 -16.21 -15.97 -19.10
N ILE A 980 -17.04 -14.95 -19.35
CA ILE A 980 -17.97 -14.42 -18.35
C ILE A 980 -18.98 -15.49 -17.93
N ASP A 981 -19.49 -16.30 -18.86
CA ASP A 981 -20.38 -17.43 -18.55
C ASP A 981 -19.75 -18.42 -17.56
N LYS A 982 -18.44 -18.66 -17.68
CA LYS A 982 -17.72 -19.55 -16.76
C LYS A 982 -17.65 -18.94 -15.36
N GLU A 983 -17.33 -17.65 -15.25
CA GLU A 983 -17.29 -16.91 -13.99
C GLU A 983 -18.69 -16.82 -13.35
N LEU A 984 -19.71 -16.51 -14.14
CA LEU A 984 -21.10 -16.43 -13.73
C LEU A 984 -21.62 -17.78 -13.20
N ARG A 985 -21.21 -18.91 -13.77
CA ARG A 985 -21.53 -20.24 -13.22
C ARG A 985 -20.93 -20.47 -11.84
N ALA A 986 -19.70 -20.00 -11.61
CA ALA A 986 -19.05 -20.08 -10.31
C ALA A 986 -19.75 -19.18 -9.28
N GLU A 987 -20.04 -17.93 -9.66
CA GLU A 987 -20.80 -16.99 -8.83
C GLU A 987 -22.18 -17.52 -8.47
N ASN A 988 -22.94 -18.04 -9.45
CA ASN A 988 -24.25 -18.64 -9.20
C ASN A 988 -24.18 -19.86 -8.27
N LYS A 989 -23.09 -20.63 -8.31
CA LYS A 989 -22.86 -21.73 -7.36
C LYS A 989 -22.63 -21.20 -5.94
N ALA A 990 -21.84 -20.13 -5.78
CA ALA A 990 -21.61 -19.48 -4.49
C ALA A 990 -22.90 -18.89 -3.90
N ARG A 991 -23.66 -18.11 -4.69
CA ARG A 991 -24.96 -17.54 -4.31
C ARG A 991 -25.97 -18.61 -3.87
N ARG A 992 -26.05 -19.75 -4.58
CA ARG A 992 -26.90 -20.89 -4.18
C ARG A 992 -26.50 -21.49 -2.83
N SER A 993 -25.20 -21.56 -2.54
CA SER A 993 -24.69 -22.03 -1.25
C SER A 993 -25.10 -21.08 -0.12
N MET A 994 -24.97 -19.77 -0.33
CA MET A 994 -25.41 -18.75 0.63
C MET A 994 -26.92 -18.79 0.89
N ALA A 995 -27.73 -18.89 -0.17
CA ALA A 995 -29.18 -19.03 -0.06
C ALA A 995 -29.59 -20.23 0.81
N LYS A 996 -28.82 -21.33 0.77
CA LYS A 996 -29.09 -22.52 1.59
C LYS A 996 -28.80 -22.25 3.07
N ASN A 997 -27.74 -21.51 3.39
CA ASN A 997 -27.39 -21.15 4.76
C ASN A 997 -28.40 -20.17 5.35
N TRP A 998 -28.84 -19.14 4.62
CA TRP A 998 -29.83 -18.18 5.10
C TRP A 998 -31.17 -18.81 5.52
N ARG A 999 -31.61 -19.86 4.81
CA ARG A 999 -32.86 -20.55 5.14
C ARG A 999 -32.85 -21.14 6.55
N SER A 1000 -31.69 -21.56 7.08
CA SER A 1000 -31.62 -22.09 8.45
C SER A 1000 -31.78 -20.97 9.48
N VAL A 1001 -31.13 -19.82 9.29
CA VAL A 1001 -31.23 -18.63 10.15
C VAL A 1001 -32.65 -18.09 10.17
N GLN A 1002 -33.26 -17.91 8.99
CA GLN A 1002 -34.66 -17.48 8.88
C GLN A 1002 -35.61 -18.43 9.60
N SER A 1003 -35.39 -19.75 9.50
CA SER A 1003 -36.20 -20.75 10.21
C SER A 1003 -36.02 -20.72 11.73
N ALA A 1004 -34.88 -20.24 12.24
CA ALA A 1004 -34.66 -20.04 13.67
C ALA A 1004 -35.43 -18.80 14.17
N LEU A 1005 -35.31 -17.66 13.48
CA LEU A 1005 -36.00 -16.42 13.82
C LEU A 1005 -37.53 -16.57 13.78
N GLU A 1006 -38.07 -17.40 12.89
CA GLU A 1006 -39.51 -17.70 12.85
C GLU A 1006 -40.05 -18.35 14.13
N LYS A 1007 -39.19 -19.00 14.91
CA LYS A 1007 -39.55 -19.69 16.16
C LYS A 1007 -39.49 -18.80 17.39
N GLU A 1008 -38.95 -17.59 17.30
CA GLU A 1008 -38.92 -16.64 18.42
C GLU A 1008 -40.34 -16.32 18.93
N SER A 1009 -40.49 -15.86 20.16
CA SER A 1009 -41.83 -15.51 20.69
C SER A 1009 -42.37 -14.24 20.07
N LEU A 1010 -41.54 -13.19 20.00
CA LEU A 1010 -41.88 -11.89 19.42
C LEU A 1010 -41.75 -11.93 17.90
N LYS A 1011 -42.67 -11.25 17.22
CA LYS A 1011 -42.77 -11.16 15.76
C LYS A 1011 -42.50 -9.74 15.28
N LEU A 1012 -42.34 -9.60 13.97
CA LEU A 1012 -42.06 -8.32 13.32
C LEU A 1012 -43.03 -7.22 13.76
N ASP A 1013 -44.34 -7.50 13.83
CA ASP A 1013 -45.36 -6.54 14.25
C ASP A 1013 -45.26 -6.15 15.73
N ASP A 1014 -44.86 -7.07 16.60
CA ASP A 1014 -44.62 -6.77 18.02
C ASP A 1014 -43.44 -5.79 18.17
N TYR A 1015 -42.36 -5.99 17.41
CA TYR A 1015 -41.21 -5.08 17.44
C TYR A 1015 -41.51 -3.71 16.83
N ILE A 1016 -42.37 -3.63 15.81
CA ILE A 1016 -42.83 -2.34 15.26
C ILE A 1016 -43.73 -1.61 16.27
N ALA A 1017 -44.66 -2.32 16.91
CA ALA A 1017 -45.56 -1.76 17.92
C ALA A 1017 -44.80 -1.18 19.12
N ALA A 1018 -43.69 -1.81 19.52
CA ALA A 1018 -42.78 -1.32 20.55
C ALA A 1018 -41.79 -0.24 20.06
N ASN A 1019 -41.87 0.18 18.80
CA ASN A 1019 -40.91 1.06 18.11
C ASN A 1019 -39.44 0.59 18.24
N ASN A 1020 -39.20 -0.73 18.31
CA ASN A 1020 -37.87 -1.32 18.40
C ASN A 1020 -37.23 -1.41 17.01
N ARG A 1021 -36.78 -0.25 16.50
CA ARG A 1021 -36.23 -0.10 15.15
C ARG A 1021 -35.03 -1.01 14.87
N LYS A 1022 -34.11 -1.15 15.83
CA LYS A 1022 -32.94 -2.02 15.72
C LYS A 1022 -33.30 -3.47 15.44
N LYS A 1023 -34.24 -4.04 16.21
CA LYS A 1023 -34.67 -5.43 16.00
C LYS A 1023 -35.46 -5.61 14.70
N VAL A 1024 -36.21 -4.58 14.28
CA VAL A 1024 -36.89 -4.56 12.98
C VAL A 1024 -35.87 -4.54 11.82
N VAL A 1025 -34.82 -3.73 11.91
CA VAL A 1025 -33.69 -3.70 10.94
C VAL A 1025 -33.02 -5.06 10.85
N GLU A 1026 -32.67 -5.67 11.99
CA GLU A 1026 -32.06 -7.00 12.07
C GLU A 1026 -32.93 -8.06 11.36
N LEU A 1027 -34.25 -8.07 11.65
CA LEU A 1027 -35.19 -8.98 11.02
C LEU A 1027 -35.31 -8.73 9.51
N ILE A 1028 -35.45 -7.49 9.05
CA ILE A 1028 -35.59 -7.23 7.61
C ILE A 1028 -34.29 -7.57 6.88
N SER A 1029 -33.13 -7.17 7.43
CA SER A 1029 -31.81 -7.48 6.88
C SER A 1029 -31.62 -8.99 6.68
N THR A 1030 -32.04 -9.80 7.64
CA THR A 1030 -31.97 -11.27 7.55
C THR A 1030 -32.81 -11.87 6.41
N TYR A 1031 -33.89 -11.21 6.00
CA TYR A 1031 -34.82 -11.74 4.99
C TYR A 1031 -34.65 -11.11 3.61
N LEU A 1032 -33.84 -10.06 3.47
CA LEU A 1032 -33.50 -9.52 2.16
C LEU A 1032 -32.71 -10.55 1.36
N PRO A 1033 -33.04 -10.79 0.07
CA PRO A 1033 -32.35 -11.75 -0.78
C PRO A 1033 -31.01 -11.18 -1.28
N TRP A 1034 -30.10 -10.85 -0.37
CA TRP A 1034 -28.79 -10.27 -0.67
C TRP A 1034 -28.03 -11.07 -1.74
N GLU A 1035 -28.18 -12.40 -1.71
CA GLU A 1035 -27.52 -13.30 -2.63
C GLU A 1035 -28.05 -13.21 -4.08
N GLU A 1036 -29.13 -12.48 -4.33
CA GLU A 1036 -29.67 -12.25 -5.68
C GLU A 1036 -29.67 -10.80 -6.11
N MET A 1037 -29.32 -9.89 -5.19
CA MET A 1037 -29.23 -8.47 -5.46
C MET A 1037 -27.90 -8.12 -6.15
N GLU A 1038 -27.98 -7.07 -6.97
CA GLU A 1038 -26.82 -6.42 -7.55
C GLU A 1038 -26.23 -5.38 -6.59
N PRO A 1039 -24.94 -5.03 -6.69
CA PRO A 1039 -24.28 -4.13 -5.74
C PRO A 1039 -24.99 -2.78 -5.51
N THR A 1040 -25.49 -2.13 -6.57
CA THR A 1040 -26.27 -0.88 -6.46
C THR A 1040 -27.60 -1.06 -5.70
N GLU A 1041 -28.29 -2.19 -5.88
CA GLU A 1041 -29.49 -2.52 -5.11
C GLU A 1041 -29.16 -2.82 -3.65
N ILE A 1042 -28.03 -3.51 -3.38
CA ILE A 1042 -27.55 -3.76 -2.01
C ILE A 1042 -27.30 -2.44 -1.28
N ASN A 1043 -26.61 -1.49 -1.93
CA ASN A 1043 -26.31 -0.18 -1.34
C ASN A 1043 -27.60 0.60 -1.03
N ALA A 1044 -28.56 0.59 -1.96
CA ALA A 1044 -29.88 1.19 -1.76
C ALA A 1044 -30.58 0.63 -0.51
N TRP A 1045 -30.63 -0.69 -0.35
CA TRP A 1045 -31.25 -1.33 0.82
C TRP A 1045 -30.49 -1.05 2.11
N ARG A 1046 -29.16 -1.03 2.10
CA ARG A 1046 -28.32 -0.69 3.28
C ARG A 1046 -28.57 0.75 3.74
N ASN A 1047 -28.49 1.72 2.83
CA ASN A 1047 -28.73 3.12 3.16
C ASN A 1047 -30.14 3.30 3.77
N TRP A 1048 -31.13 2.58 3.26
CA TRP A 1048 -32.47 2.57 3.83
C TRP A 1048 -32.53 1.92 5.23
N LEU A 1049 -31.89 0.77 5.44
CA LEU A 1049 -31.84 0.10 6.74
C LEU A 1049 -31.14 0.96 7.82
N ASP A 1050 -30.01 1.59 7.46
CA ASP A 1050 -29.26 2.48 8.36
C ASP A 1050 -30.12 3.68 8.78
N THR A 1051 -30.84 4.26 7.81
CA THR A 1051 -31.78 5.36 8.08
C THR A 1051 -32.96 4.89 8.94
N MET A 1052 -33.42 3.65 8.71
CA MET A 1052 -34.53 3.04 9.43
C MET A 1052 -34.22 2.79 10.90
N GLU A 1053 -32.99 2.40 11.24
CA GLU A 1053 -32.56 2.09 12.62
C GLU A 1053 -32.72 3.30 13.54
N ARG A 1054 -32.45 4.50 13.01
CA ARG A 1054 -32.51 5.76 13.77
C ARG A 1054 -33.96 6.21 14.00
N PRO A 1055 -34.35 6.57 15.25
CA PRO A 1055 -35.68 7.10 15.53
C PRO A 1055 -35.92 8.43 14.81
N ASN A 1056 -37.19 8.73 14.51
CA ASN A 1056 -37.54 9.96 13.79
C ASN A 1056 -37.12 11.21 14.57
N ALA A 1057 -37.06 11.16 15.91
CA ALA A 1057 -36.62 12.26 16.76
C ALA A 1057 -35.18 12.74 16.48
N ASP A 1058 -34.31 11.87 15.93
CA ASP A 1058 -32.89 12.17 15.69
C ASP A 1058 -32.63 13.05 14.46
N TYR A 1059 -33.68 13.34 13.68
CA TYR A 1059 -33.59 14.20 12.50
C TYR A 1059 -34.15 15.59 12.79
N SER A 1060 -33.47 16.62 12.30
CA SER A 1060 -33.95 18.00 12.38
C SER A 1060 -35.19 18.22 11.52
N ALA A 1061 -35.94 19.30 11.79
CA ALA A 1061 -37.16 19.63 11.03
C ALA A 1061 -36.93 19.89 9.53
N ASN A 1062 -35.69 20.20 9.12
CA ASN A 1062 -35.29 20.43 7.74
C ASN A 1062 -34.88 19.13 7.01
N GLU A 1063 -34.42 18.13 7.77
CA GLU A 1063 -34.10 16.78 7.26
C GLU A 1063 -35.35 15.91 7.10
N LYS A 1064 -36.46 16.32 7.72
CA LYS A 1064 -37.78 15.69 7.61
C LYS A 1064 -38.63 16.32 6.53
N ILE A 1065 -39.53 15.52 5.97
CA ILE A 1065 -40.51 15.96 4.99
C ILE A 1065 -41.90 15.45 5.35
N VAL A 1066 -42.89 16.32 5.14
CA VAL A 1066 -44.30 15.98 5.33
C VAL A 1066 -44.88 15.42 4.06
N LEU A 1067 -45.44 14.22 4.15
CA LEU A 1067 -46.13 13.54 3.06
C LEU A 1067 -47.46 12.97 3.57
N PHE A 1068 -48.31 12.59 2.62
CA PHE A 1068 -49.66 12.12 2.89
C PHE A 1068 -49.88 10.75 2.24
N ARG A 1069 -50.73 9.93 2.87
CA ARG A 1069 -51.16 8.65 2.34
C ARG A 1069 -52.65 8.46 2.52
N GLY A 1070 -53.35 8.14 1.43
CA GLY A 1070 -54.73 7.65 1.51
C GLY A 1070 -54.73 6.20 1.99
N LEU A 1071 -55.56 5.90 3.00
CA LEU A 1071 -55.54 4.63 3.72
C LEU A 1071 -56.55 3.58 3.23
N ALA A 1072 -57.25 3.81 2.11
CA ALA A 1072 -58.41 3.03 1.63
C ALA A 1072 -58.58 1.62 2.25
N ASP A 1073 -57.80 0.64 1.77
CA ASP A 1073 -57.80 -0.76 2.23
C ASP A 1073 -56.56 -1.11 3.08
N ASP A 1074 -55.83 -0.11 3.58
CA ASP A 1074 -54.65 -0.34 4.40
C ASP A 1074 -55.01 -0.86 5.79
N LEU A 1075 -54.22 -1.80 6.29
CA LEU A 1075 -54.33 -2.26 7.66
C LEU A 1075 -53.60 -1.29 8.59
N VAL A 1076 -54.35 -0.46 9.32
CA VAL A 1076 -53.84 0.38 10.41
C VAL A 1076 -53.76 -0.44 11.69
N ARG A 1077 -52.62 -0.42 12.39
CA ARG A 1077 -52.44 -1.11 13.66
C ARG A 1077 -51.97 -0.16 14.76
N ASP A 1078 -52.38 -0.44 15.98
CA ASP A 1078 -52.02 0.34 17.16
C ASP A 1078 -50.64 -0.06 17.69
N SER A 1079 -49.85 0.92 18.13
CA SER A 1079 -48.59 0.71 18.86
C SER A 1079 -48.80 0.70 20.38
N ASP A 1080 -47.78 0.26 21.12
CA ASP A 1080 -47.83 0.11 22.58
C ASP A 1080 -48.00 1.46 23.31
N ASP A 1081 -47.62 2.56 22.67
CA ASP A 1081 -47.73 3.93 23.16
C ASP A 1081 -49.05 4.64 22.74
N GLY A 1082 -49.96 3.92 22.08
CA GLY A 1082 -51.24 4.46 21.60
C GLY A 1082 -51.16 5.22 20.27
N GLY A 1083 -50.01 5.18 19.59
CA GLY A 1083 -49.85 5.61 18.19
C GLY A 1083 -50.33 4.55 17.19
N HIS A 1084 -49.99 4.76 15.91
CA HIS A 1084 -50.32 3.83 14.83
C HIS A 1084 -49.12 3.55 13.93
N PHE A 1085 -49.04 2.35 13.37
CA PHE A 1085 -48.05 1.99 12.35
C PHE A 1085 -48.72 1.38 11.11
N LEU A 1086 -48.01 1.45 9.97
CA LEU A 1086 -48.46 0.90 8.70
C LEU A 1086 -47.43 -0.09 8.15
N MET A 1087 -47.93 -1.10 7.45
CA MET A 1087 -47.11 -2.08 6.74
C MET A 1087 -47.55 -2.18 5.28
N SER A 1088 -46.61 -2.48 4.41
CA SER A 1088 -46.85 -2.68 2.97
C SER A 1088 -47.88 -3.78 2.72
N SER A 1089 -48.56 -3.69 1.57
CA SER A 1089 -49.58 -4.68 1.20
C SER A 1089 -49.01 -6.10 1.04
N MET A 1090 -47.70 -6.23 0.74
CA MET A 1090 -46.97 -7.49 0.78
C MET A 1090 -47.01 -8.13 2.18
N LEU A 1091 -46.84 -7.32 3.23
CA LEU A 1091 -46.83 -7.81 4.60
C LEU A 1091 -48.23 -8.01 5.17
N THR A 1092 -49.25 -7.30 4.71
CA THR A 1092 -50.60 -7.37 5.31
C THR A 1092 -51.51 -8.40 4.65
N LYS A 1093 -51.37 -8.67 3.33
CA LYS A 1093 -52.28 -9.56 2.58
C LYS A 1093 -51.87 -11.05 2.57
N ASN A 1094 -50.63 -11.39 2.89
CA ASN A 1094 -50.14 -12.76 2.89
C ASN A 1094 -50.55 -13.55 4.15
N GLN A 1095 -50.58 -14.88 4.10
CA GLN A 1095 -50.93 -15.74 5.26
C GLN A 1095 -49.69 -16.08 6.11
N GLY A 1096 -49.85 -16.20 7.44
CA GLY A 1096 -48.77 -16.52 8.40
C GLY A 1096 -48.40 -15.35 9.33
N ASN A 1097 -47.44 -15.56 10.24
CA ASN A 1097 -46.91 -14.47 11.08
C ASN A 1097 -46.08 -13.47 10.27
N TYR A 1098 -45.93 -12.24 10.75
CA TYR A 1098 -45.32 -11.15 9.97
C TYR A 1098 -43.84 -11.37 9.66
N SER A 1099 -43.07 -12.02 10.55
CA SER A 1099 -41.67 -12.38 10.28
C SER A 1099 -41.55 -13.37 9.10
N ARG A 1100 -42.42 -14.39 9.04
CA ARG A 1100 -42.45 -15.35 7.92
C ARG A 1100 -42.83 -14.70 6.60
N ARG A 1101 -43.69 -13.66 6.62
CA ARG A 1101 -44.11 -12.93 5.41
C ARG A 1101 -42.94 -12.17 4.76
N LEU A 1102 -41.86 -11.87 5.49
CA LEU A 1102 -40.66 -11.28 4.90
C LEU A 1102 -40.00 -12.19 3.85
N ARG A 1103 -40.20 -13.51 3.88
CA ARG A 1103 -39.72 -14.41 2.80
C ARG A 1103 -40.26 -14.05 1.43
N SER A 1104 -41.42 -13.39 1.40
CA SER A 1104 -42.06 -12.95 0.16
C SER A 1104 -41.29 -11.84 -0.54
N LEU A 1105 -40.34 -11.16 0.13
CA LEU A 1105 -39.47 -10.13 -0.48
C LEU A 1105 -38.82 -10.61 -1.77
N LYS A 1106 -38.23 -11.81 -1.73
CA LYS A 1106 -37.61 -12.44 -2.90
C LYS A 1106 -38.61 -12.67 -4.03
N THR A 1107 -39.73 -13.32 -3.73
CA THR A 1107 -40.76 -13.63 -4.73
C THR A 1107 -41.38 -12.38 -5.33
N TYR A 1108 -41.62 -11.33 -4.53
CA TYR A 1108 -42.23 -10.10 -5.03
C TYR A 1108 -41.23 -9.22 -5.76
N ARG A 1109 -39.94 -9.25 -5.41
CA ARG A 1109 -38.89 -8.62 -6.20
C ARG A 1109 -38.90 -9.15 -7.64
N ASP A 1110 -38.90 -10.47 -7.82
CA ASP A 1110 -38.92 -11.07 -9.16
C ASP A 1110 -40.26 -10.81 -9.88
N LYS A 1111 -41.39 -10.94 -9.16
CA LYS A 1111 -42.71 -10.69 -9.74
C LYS A 1111 -42.90 -9.24 -10.20
N LEU A 1112 -42.41 -8.27 -9.42
CA LEU A 1112 -42.46 -6.86 -9.81
C LEU A 1112 -41.51 -6.60 -10.96
N ALA A 1113 -40.34 -7.22 -10.96
CA ALA A 1113 -39.45 -7.18 -12.10
C ALA A 1113 -40.17 -7.65 -13.36
N ASP A 1114 -40.78 -8.83 -13.38
CA ASP A 1114 -41.55 -9.36 -14.52
C ASP A 1114 -42.67 -8.43 -15.00
N GLN A 1115 -43.21 -7.58 -14.11
CA GLN A 1115 -44.26 -6.61 -14.42
C GLN A 1115 -43.73 -5.29 -15.01
N ALA A 1116 -42.41 -5.05 -14.94
CA ALA A 1116 -41.75 -3.87 -15.51
C ALA A 1116 -41.62 -3.98 -17.04
N GLN A 1117 -42.75 -4.00 -17.74
CA GLN A 1117 -42.81 -4.05 -19.21
C GLN A 1117 -41.90 -2.99 -19.84
N GLY A 1118 -41.09 -3.42 -20.81
CA GLY A 1118 -40.12 -2.57 -21.52
C GLY A 1118 -38.73 -2.54 -20.88
N TYR A 1119 -38.53 -3.03 -19.65
CA TYR A 1119 -37.20 -3.13 -19.05
C TYR A 1119 -36.60 -4.53 -19.23
N PRO A 1120 -35.30 -4.66 -19.56
CA PRO A 1120 -34.63 -5.96 -19.63
C PRO A 1120 -34.65 -6.70 -18.28
N PHE A 1121 -34.95 -8.00 -18.29
CA PHE A 1121 -35.07 -8.82 -17.07
C PHE A 1121 -33.85 -9.70 -16.78
N LYS A 1122 -32.80 -9.64 -17.61
CA LYS A 1122 -31.63 -10.51 -17.42
C LYS A 1122 -30.95 -10.26 -16.07
N VAL A 1123 -31.07 -9.03 -15.56
CA VAL A 1123 -30.63 -8.62 -14.23
C VAL A 1123 -31.78 -7.89 -13.55
N THR A 1124 -32.37 -8.52 -12.53
CA THR A 1124 -33.37 -7.85 -11.69
C THR A 1124 -32.69 -6.75 -10.88
N SER A 1125 -33.15 -5.51 -11.05
CA SER A 1125 -32.68 -4.36 -10.27
C SER A 1125 -33.83 -3.75 -9.45
N ILE A 1126 -33.46 -2.85 -8.53
CA ILE A 1126 -34.45 -2.07 -7.79
C ILE A 1126 -35.33 -1.24 -8.73
N ILE A 1127 -34.79 -0.73 -9.84
CA ILE A 1127 -35.53 0.01 -10.87
C ILE A 1127 -36.64 -0.87 -11.46
N ASN A 1128 -36.36 -2.14 -11.76
CA ASN A 1128 -37.41 -3.05 -12.23
C ASN A 1128 -38.51 -3.19 -11.18
N SER A 1129 -38.15 -3.28 -9.89
CA SER A 1129 -39.13 -3.36 -8.80
C SER A 1129 -39.98 -2.08 -8.68
N LEU A 1130 -39.38 -0.89 -8.78
CA LEU A 1130 -40.10 0.39 -8.75
C LEU A 1130 -41.03 0.56 -9.95
N LYS A 1131 -40.59 0.10 -11.13
CA LYS A 1131 -41.38 0.15 -12.35
C LYS A 1131 -42.55 -0.82 -12.25
N GLY A 1132 -42.30 -2.04 -11.82
CA GLY A 1132 -43.34 -3.03 -11.54
C GLY A 1132 -44.37 -2.52 -10.56
N HIS A 1133 -43.93 -1.85 -9.49
CA HIS A 1133 -44.81 -1.22 -8.50
C HIS A 1133 -45.73 -0.16 -9.13
N SER A 1134 -45.21 0.67 -10.05
CA SER A 1134 -46.04 1.66 -10.77
C SER A 1134 -47.15 1.04 -11.63
N VAL A 1135 -46.96 -0.21 -12.07
CA VAL A 1135 -47.95 -0.99 -12.83
C VAL A 1135 -48.90 -1.71 -11.89
N ASN A 1136 -48.39 -2.26 -10.80
CA ASN A 1136 -49.15 -3.03 -9.83
C ASN A 1136 -48.67 -2.78 -8.40
N THR A 1137 -49.38 -1.90 -7.71
CA THR A 1137 -49.11 -1.55 -6.31
C THR A 1137 -49.55 -2.67 -5.34
N VAL A 1138 -50.38 -3.62 -5.79
CA VAL A 1138 -50.94 -4.67 -4.94
C VAL A 1138 -49.93 -5.79 -4.71
N GLY A 1139 -49.55 -5.96 -3.44
CA GLY A 1139 -48.53 -6.92 -3.02
C GLY A 1139 -47.12 -6.36 -3.13
N SER A 1140 -46.95 -5.08 -3.47
CA SER A 1140 -45.65 -4.43 -3.48
C SER A 1140 -45.05 -4.33 -2.07
N PRO A 1141 -43.71 -4.43 -1.92
CA PRO A 1141 -43.02 -4.13 -0.67
C PRO A 1141 -42.98 -2.62 -0.37
N PHE A 1142 -43.43 -1.75 -1.29
CA PHE A 1142 -43.39 -0.30 -1.12
C PHE A 1142 -44.72 0.29 -0.67
N ILE A 1143 -44.64 1.28 0.20
CA ILE A 1143 -45.75 2.13 0.66
C ILE A 1143 -45.66 3.47 -0.10
N SER A 1144 -46.58 3.70 -1.04
CA SER A 1144 -46.68 4.96 -1.78
C SER A 1144 -47.17 6.12 -0.90
N LEU A 1145 -46.43 7.22 -0.96
CA LEU A 1145 -46.71 8.50 -0.31
C LEU A 1145 -46.75 9.60 -1.39
N SER A 1146 -47.59 10.60 -1.17
CA SER A 1146 -47.79 11.71 -2.11
C SER A 1146 -48.18 12.98 -1.37
N TYR A 1147 -48.40 14.09 -2.09
CA TYR A 1147 -48.99 15.29 -1.50
C TYR A 1147 -50.49 15.12 -1.28
N ALA A 1148 -51.08 15.94 -0.40
CA ALA A 1148 -52.45 15.75 0.10
C ALA A 1148 -53.49 15.55 -1.02
N ASP A 1149 -53.41 16.35 -2.09
CA ASP A 1149 -54.33 16.27 -3.22
C ASP A 1149 -54.29 14.91 -3.94
N LYS A 1150 -53.11 14.40 -4.30
CA LYS A 1150 -52.98 13.09 -4.94
C LYS A 1150 -53.26 11.95 -3.97
N ALA A 1151 -52.75 12.03 -2.75
CA ALA A 1151 -52.99 11.03 -1.72
C ALA A 1151 -54.50 10.86 -1.41
N SER A 1152 -55.27 11.95 -1.47
CA SER A 1152 -56.74 11.91 -1.30
C SER A 1152 -57.47 11.10 -2.38
N ALA A 1153 -56.89 10.93 -3.57
CA ALA A 1153 -57.47 10.06 -4.59
C ALA A 1153 -57.43 8.57 -4.19
N PHE A 1154 -56.59 8.21 -3.22
CA PHE A 1154 -56.39 6.85 -2.71
C PHE A 1154 -56.97 6.63 -1.31
N SER A 1155 -57.77 7.56 -0.77
CA SER A 1155 -58.29 7.50 0.61
C SER A 1155 -59.55 6.65 0.79
N GLY A 1156 -60.07 6.05 -0.28
CA GLY A 1156 -61.32 5.29 -0.26
C GLY A 1156 -62.56 6.16 -0.04
N THR A 1157 -63.71 5.54 0.21
CA THR A 1157 -65.01 6.22 0.38
C THR A 1157 -65.11 7.03 1.66
N GLU A 1158 -64.43 6.61 2.73
CA GLU A 1158 -64.45 7.27 4.04
C GLU A 1158 -63.45 8.43 4.16
N LYS A 1159 -62.59 8.61 3.15
CA LYS A 1159 -61.53 9.61 3.12
C LYS A 1159 -60.59 9.57 4.32
N ASN A 1160 -60.07 8.39 4.62
CA ASN A 1160 -59.07 8.18 5.68
C ASN A 1160 -57.68 8.53 5.16
N MET A 1161 -56.99 9.43 5.86
CA MET A 1161 -55.73 10.03 5.44
C MET A 1161 -54.71 9.99 6.58
N ALA A 1162 -53.51 9.46 6.32
CA ALA A 1162 -52.37 9.58 7.22
C ALA A 1162 -51.51 10.79 6.84
N VAL A 1163 -51.11 11.57 7.85
CA VAL A 1163 -50.11 12.64 7.75
C VAL A 1163 -48.81 12.11 8.32
N LEU A 1164 -47.75 12.14 7.53
CA LEU A 1164 -46.47 11.50 7.85
C LEU A 1164 -45.36 12.54 7.92
N SER A 1165 -44.44 12.40 8.87
CA SER A 1165 -43.19 13.16 8.93
C SER A 1165 -42.03 12.17 8.85
N VAL A 1166 -41.44 12.07 7.67
CA VAL A 1166 -40.45 11.03 7.35
C VAL A 1166 -39.09 11.68 7.07
N PRO A 1167 -37.96 11.11 7.54
CA PRO A 1167 -36.64 11.55 7.10
C PRO A 1167 -36.51 11.43 5.58
N ARG A 1168 -35.92 12.43 4.91
CA ARG A 1168 -35.76 12.41 3.44
C ARG A 1168 -35.00 11.18 2.95
N GLU A 1169 -33.99 10.73 3.69
CA GLU A 1169 -33.15 9.58 3.34
C GLU A 1169 -33.89 8.23 3.46
N ARG A 1170 -35.08 8.21 4.09
CA ARG A 1170 -35.92 7.01 4.22
C ARG A 1170 -36.81 6.79 2.99
N LEU A 1171 -36.87 7.79 2.09
CA LEU A 1171 -37.74 7.79 0.92
C LEU A 1171 -36.99 7.35 -0.33
N ILE A 1172 -37.70 6.61 -1.18
CA ILE A 1172 -37.26 6.26 -2.53
C ILE A 1172 -38.16 6.96 -3.53
N ASP A 1173 -37.57 7.80 -4.39
CA ASP A 1173 -38.29 8.48 -5.46
C ASP A 1173 -38.64 7.49 -6.58
N ASN A 1174 -39.92 7.31 -6.92
CA ASN A 1174 -40.31 6.50 -8.09
C ASN A 1174 -40.23 7.31 -9.40
N LEU A 1175 -39.02 7.66 -9.81
CA LEU A 1175 -38.78 8.55 -10.97
C LEU A 1175 -39.11 7.92 -12.33
N ILE A 1176 -39.36 6.62 -12.37
CA ILE A 1176 -39.68 5.85 -13.58
C ILE A 1176 -41.19 5.55 -13.72
N SER A 1177 -41.98 6.11 -12.81
CA SER A 1177 -43.43 6.05 -12.85
C SER A 1177 -43.96 6.72 -14.13
N GLY A 1178 -44.94 6.10 -14.77
CA GLY A 1178 -45.57 6.67 -15.97
C GLY A 1178 -46.50 7.86 -15.67
N PHE A 1179 -46.74 8.18 -14.40
CA PHE A 1179 -47.67 9.21 -13.96
C PHE A 1179 -47.00 10.59 -13.99
N SER A 1180 -47.00 11.23 -15.16
CA SER A 1180 -46.38 12.56 -15.44
C SER A 1180 -46.79 13.75 -14.54
N SER A 1181 -47.73 13.58 -13.60
CA SER A 1181 -48.19 14.63 -12.67
C SER A 1181 -48.03 14.26 -11.20
N GLU A 1182 -47.37 13.14 -10.89
CA GLU A 1182 -47.19 12.65 -9.52
C GLU A 1182 -45.72 12.33 -9.24
N ARG A 1183 -45.18 12.95 -8.17
CA ARG A 1183 -43.92 12.52 -7.58
C ARG A 1183 -44.23 11.49 -6.52
N GLU A 1184 -44.35 10.23 -6.93
CA GLU A 1184 -44.57 9.12 -6.01
C GLU A 1184 -43.30 8.93 -5.15
N GLN A 1185 -43.46 9.06 -3.84
CA GLN A 1185 -42.42 8.79 -2.84
C GLN A 1185 -42.72 7.45 -2.21
N MET A 1186 -41.74 6.57 -2.06
CA MET A 1186 -41.97 5.24 -1.51
C MET A 1186 -41.22 5.05 -0.22
N VAL A 1187 -41.88 4.44 0.76
CA VAL A 1187 -41.22 3.88 1.95
C VAL A 1187 -41.26 2.35 1.83
N PRO A 1188 -40.10 1.67 1.81
CA PRO A 1188 -40.08 0.22 1.89
C PRO A 1188 -40.70 -0.29 3.19
N LEU A 1189 -41.56 -1.29 3.04
CA LEU A 1189 -42.11 -2.19 4.05
C LEU A 1189 -42.95 -1.59 5.17
N ILE A 1190 -42.47 -0.61 5.93
CA ILE A 1190 -43.01 -0.21 7.23
C ILE A 1190 -42.88 1.31 7.45
N LEU A 1191 -43.95 1.91 7.99
CA LEU A 1191 -43.94 3.23 8.64
C LEU A 1191 -44.09 3.03 10.15
N PHE A 1192 -43.17 3.58 10.94
CA PHE A 1192 -43.17 3.45 12.40
C PHE A 1192 -44.14 4.43 13.08
N PRO A 1193 -44.53 4.17 14.35
CA PRO A 1193 -45.42 5.05 15.09
C PRO A 1193 -44.97 6.51 15.18
N ASP A 1194 -43.67 6.74 15.36
CA ASP A 1194 -43.07 8.06 15.48
C ASP A 1194 -42.94 8.81 14.13
N GLU A 1195 -43.29 8.16 13.00
CA GLU A 1195 -43.33 8.76 11.66
C GLU A 1195 -44.74 9.20 11.26
N ILE A 1196 -45.78 8.75 11.97
CA ILE A 1196 -47.18 9.12 11.72
C ILE A 1196 -47.59 10.24 12.67
N LEU A 1197 -47.84 11.44 12.13
CA LEU A 1197 -48.23 12.60 12.94
C LEU A 1197 -49.69 12.54 13.41
N THR A 1198 -50.57 12.08 12.51
CA THR A 1198 -52.01 11.89 12.76
C THR A 1198 -52.64 11.06 11.62
N ILE A 1199 -53.80 10.47 11.92
CA ILE A 1199 -54.71 9.87 10.94
C ILE A 1199 -56.06 10.58 11.07
N GLU A 1200 -56.56 11.11 9.96
CA GLU A 1200 -57.77 11.93 9.93
C GLU A 1200 -58.81 11.33 8.96
N SER A 1201 -60.09 11.46 9.32
CA SER A 1201 -61.22 10.96 8.53
C SER A 1201 -62.13 12.11 8.11
N GLY A 1202 -62.51 12.17 6.83
CA GLY A 1202 -63.50 13.14 6.32
C GLY A 1202 -63.02 14.60 6.21
N VAL A 1203 -61.74 14.85 6.45
CA VAL A 1203 -61.10 16.17 6.39
C VAL A 1203 -60.73 16.54 4.95
N ASN A 1204 -60.79 17.83 4.58
CA ASN A 1204 -60.36 18.30 3.25
C ASN A 1204 -58.86 18.62 3.20
N ASN A 1205 -58.27 18.71 2.00
CA ASN A 1205 -56.82 18.87 1.82
C ASN A 1205 -56.23 20.10 2.51
N ARG A 1206 -56.93 21.25 2.54
CA ARG A 1206 -56.43 22.47 3.20
C ARG A 1206 -56.38 22.33 4.72
N GLU A 1207 -57.37 21.64 5.27
CA GLU A 1207 -57.45 21.36 6.70
C GLU A 1207 -56.39 20.34 7.12
N LEU A 1208 -56.15 19.29 6.32
CA LEU A 1208 -55.03 18.36 6.51
C LEU A 1208 -53.67 19.07 6.49
N GLU A 1209 -53.44 19.98 5.53
CA GLU A 1209 -52.21 20.78 5.46
C GLU A 1209 -52.03 21.67 6.70
N SER A 1210 -53.12 22.24 7.22
CA SER A 1210 -53.10 23.05 8.45
C SER A 1210 -52.77 22.20 9.68
N ILE A 1211 -53.35 21.02 9.81
CA ILE A 1211 -53.07 20.07 10.90
C ILE A 1211 -51.60 19.65 10.84
N ALA A 1212 -51.09 19.32 9.66
CA ALA A 1212 -49.70 18.94 9.45
C ALA A 1212 -48.73 20.07 9.84
N ALA A 1213 -49.00 21.30 9.42
CA ALA A 1213 -48.19 22.47 9.77
C ALA A 1213 -48.16 22.71 11.30
N GLN A 1214 -49.31 22.56 11.95
CA GLN A 1214 -49.42 22.70 13.40
C GLN A 1214 -48.59 21.63 14.13
N LYS A 1215 -48.72 20.36 13.72
CA LYS A 1215 -47.99 19.22 14.32
C LYS A 1215 -46.48 19.31 14.11
N MET A 1216 -46.04 19.82 12.96
CA MET A 1216 -44.62 20.03 12.66
C MET A 1216 -44.02 21.25 13.36
N GLY A 1217 -44.83 22.17 13.87
CA GLY A 1217 -44.36 23.44 14.42
C GLY A 1217 -43.75 24.38 13.37
N ARG A 1218 -43.99 24.13 12.07
CA ARG A 1218 -43.56 25.00 10.95
C ARG A 1218 -44.57 24.98 9.81
N ALA A 1219 -44.57 26.03 9.00
CA ALA A 1219 -45.33 26.02 7.76
C ALA A 1219 -44.84 24.91 6.83
N LEU A 1220 -45.78 24.26 6.12
CA LEU A 1220 -45.43 23.36 5.02
C LEU A 1220 -44.78 24.15 3.89
N THR A 1221 -43.70 23.59 3.34
CA THR A 1221 -43.00 24.10 2.17
C THR A 1221 -43.89 24.02 0.93
N SER A 1222 -43.54 24.77 -0.11
CA SER A 1222 -44.25 24.69 -1.40
C SER A 1222 -44.24 23.27 -1.99
N TYR A 1223 -43.17 22.52 -1.72
CA TYR A 1223 -43.03 21.12 -2.11
C TYR A 1223 -44.04 20.21 -1.38
N GLU A 1224 -44.14 20.33 -0.05
CA GLU A 1224 -45.06 19.51 0.77
C GLU A 1224 -46.55 19.78 0.47
N LYS A 1225 -46.87 20.97 -0.08
CA LYS A 1225 -48.22 21.35 -0.53
C LYS A 1225 -48.56 20.87 -1.95
N GLY A 1226 -47.63 20.22 -2.65
CA GLY A 1226 -47.86 19.77 -4.03
C GLY A 1226 -47.93 20.90 -5.06
N SER A 1227 -47.28 22.04 -4.81
CA SER A 1227 -47.21 23.10 -5.83
C SER A 1227 -46.48 22.56 -7.07
N PRO A 1228 -47.06 22.64 -8.28
CA PRO A 1228 -46.56 22.02 -9.51
C PRO A 1228 -45.32 22.72 -10.10
N ALA A 1229 -44.48 23.33 -9.26
CA ALA A 1229 -43.14 23.70 -9.69
C ALA A 1229 -42.48 22.42 -10.15
N VAL A 1230 -42.34 22.30 -11.48
CA VAL A 1230 -41.76 21.18 -12.21
C VAL A 1230 -40.63 20.61 -11.37
N LEU A 1231 -40.75 19.34 -10.99
CA LEU A 1231 -39.70 18.52 -10.38
C LEU A 1231 -38.37 19.02 -10.90
N ASP A 1232 -37.51 19.58 -10.04
CA ASP A 1232 -36.18 19.98 -10.49
C ASP A 1232 -35.51 18.72 -10.99
N PRO A 1233 -35.31 18.55 -12.31
CA PRO A 1233 -34.85 17.27 -12.84
C PRO A 1233 -33.45 16.94 -12.33
N LEU A 1234 -32.72 17.94 -11.88
CA LEU A 1234 -31.42 17.83 -11.24
C LEU A 1234 -31.51 17.24 -9.82
N GLU A 1235 -32.46 17.69 -9.00
CA GLU A 1235 -32.70 17.14 -7.66
C GLU A 1235 -33.15 15.68 -7.75
N ALA A 1236 -34.03 15.37 -8.71
CA ALA A 1236 -34.46 13.99 -9.00
C ALA A 1236 -33.27 13.10 -9.38
N THR A 1237 -32.42 13.55 -10.32
CA THR A 1237 -31.22 12.80 -10.69
C THR A 1237 -30.26 12.63 -9.51
N LYS A 1238 -30.08 13.67 -8.68
CA LYS A 1238 -29.22 13.60 -7.49
C LYS A 1238 -29.70 12.52 -6.53
N ASN A 1239 -30.98 12.51 -6.20
CA ASN A 1239 -31.55 11.55 -5.28
C ASN A 1239 -31.39 10.12 -5.81
N TYR A 1240 -31.65 9.92 -7.10
CA TYR A 1240 -31.42 8.62 -7.73
C TYR A 1240 -29.94 8.21 -7.72
N TRP A 1241 -29.03 9.13 -8.05
CA TRP A 1241 -27.61 8.84 -8.07
C TRP A 1241 -27.10 8.49 -6.66
N ASP A 1242 -27.38 9.34 -5.68
CA ASP A 1242 -27.03 9.12 -4.28
C ASP A 1242 -27.57 7.77 -3.78
N PHE A 1243 -28.77 7.38 -4.23
CA PHE A 1243 -29.40 6.13 -3.88
C PHE A 1243 -28.64 4.89 -4.41
N ILE A 1244 -28.11 4.94 -5.65
CA ILE A 1244 -27.40 3.80 -6.25
C ILE A 1244 -25.87 3.84 -6.06
N SER A 1245 -25.28 5.02 -5.81
CA SER A 1245 -23.83 5.24 -5.83
C SER A 1245 -23.19 5.44 -4.46
N ARG A 1246 -23.95 5.77 -3.40
CA ARG A 1246 -23.38 5.93 -2.05
C ARG A 1246 -22.90 4.58 -1.55
N ALA A 1247 -21.59 4.36 -1.66
CA ALA A 1247 -20.87 3.44 -0.80
C ALA A 1247 -21.10 3.90 0.65
N SER A 1248 -21.66 3.04 1.52
CA SER A 1248 -21.70 3.33 2.96
C SER A 1248 -20.28 3.69 3.41
N HIS A 1249 -20.12 4.48 4.49
CA HIS A 1249 -18.80 4.93 4.95
C HIS A 1249 -17.83 3.77 5.30
N ASN A 1250 -18.30 2.52 5.26
CA ASN A 1250 -17.56 1.29 5.48
C ASN A 1250 -17.50 0.35 4.25
N ALA A 1251 -18.02 0.73 3.07
CA ALA A 1251 -17.98 -0.15 1.91
C ALA A 1251 -16.57 -0.16 1.26
N PRO A 1252 -15.96 -1.33 1.05
CA PRO A 1252 -14.62 -1.44 0.50
C PRO A 1252 -14.59 -0.96 -0.95
N LYS A 1253 -13.65 -0.07 -1.27
CA LYS A 1253 -13.32 0.28 -2.65
C LYS A 1253 -12.74 -0.97 -3.34
N GLY A 1254 -13.48 -1.55 -4.29
CA GLY A 1254 -12.96 -2.56 -5.23
C GLY A 1254 -13.06 -4.04 -4.80
N GLY A 1255 -13.95 -4.43 -3.89
CA GLY A 1255 -14.19 -5.85 -3.56
C GLY A 1255 -15.03 -6.58 -4.61
N SER A 1256 -14.78 -7.89 -4.83
CA SER A 1256 -15.71 -8.75 -5.58
C SER A 1256 -17.06 -8.84 -4.84
N CYS A 1257 -18.14 -9.19 -5.55
CA CYS A 1257 -19.46 -9.39 -4.95
C CYS A 1257 -19.42 -10.36 -3.74
N ASP A 1258 -18.50 -11.34 -3.75
CA ASP A 1258 -18.27 -12.26 -2.63
C ASP A 1258 -17.75 -11.56 -1.37
N LYS A 1259 -16.99 -10.47 -1.48
CA LYS A 1259 -16.48 -9.69 -0.34
C LYS A 1259 -17.58 -8.83 0.28
N VAL A 1260 -18.39 -8.16 -0.54
CA VAL A 1260 -19.56 -7.40 -0.08
C VAL A 1260 -20.55 -8.33 0.62
N LEU A 1261 -20.76 -9.53 0.07
CA LEU A 1261 -21.59 -10.57 0.70
C LEU A 1261 -20.95 -11.06 2.02
N LYS A 1262 -19.64 -11.35 2.07
CA LYS A 1262 -18.92 -11.72 3.31
C LYS A 1262 -19.01 -10.68 4.42
N GLU A 1263 -18.94 -9.39 4.10
CA GLU A 1263 -19.12 -8.33 5.10
C GLU A 1263 -20.56 -8.21 5.60
N ILE A 1264 -21.57 -8.52 4.77
CA ILE A 1264 -22.96 -8.72 5.27
C ILE A 1264 -22.99 -9.89 6.28
N PHE A 1265 -22.12 -10.89 6.10
CA PHE A 1265 -22.06 -12.09 6.93
C PHE A 1265 -21.18 -11.97 8.19
N GLU A 1266 -20.39 -10.91 8.34
CA GLU A 1266 -19.52 -10.65 9.49
C GLU A 1266 -20.08 -9.59 10.45
N LEU A 1267 -21.27 -9.04 10.16
CA LEU A 1267 -21.99 -8.08 11.01
C LEU A 1267 -22.91 -8.72 12.08
N ASP A 1268 -22.75 -10.02 12.35
CA ASP A 1268 -23.38 -10.75 13.47
C ASP A 1268 -22.35 -11.22 14.50
#